data_AF-A0A8C6RDV7-F1
#
_entry.id   AF-A0A8C6RDV7-F1
#
_cell.length_a   1.000
_cell.length_b   1.000
_cell.length_c   1.000
_cell.angle_alpha   90.00
_cell.angle_beta   90.00
_cell.angle_gamma   90.00
#
_symmetry.space_group_name_H-M   'P 1'
#
loop_
_entity.id
_entity.type
_entity.pdbx_description
1 polymer ?
#
loop_
_entity_poly.entity_id
_entity_poly.type
_entity_poly.pdbx_seq_one_letter_code
_entity_poly.pdbx_strand_id
1 'polypeptide(L)'
;MFAKLKKKIAEETAVAQRPGGATRIPRSVSKESVASMGADSGDDFASDGSSSREDLSSQLLRRNEQIRKLEARLSDYAEQVRNLQKIKEKLEIALEKHQDSSMRKFQEQNETFQANRAKMAEGLALALARKDQEWSEKMDQLEKEKRFLTAQLQEVKNQSLSLFQRRDEIDELEGFQQQELSKVKHMLLKKEECLGKLEQELEARTRELNRTQDELRTSSQMSSELSQRLEELQRHHSALEEQRDHVTASKAGAENKIVALEQKEQELQAFIQLLSIDLQKATAETQEKEKLITHLQEKVASLEKRLEQNLSGEEHMQELLKEKTVAEQNLEDIRQQLLAARGNQAKAVGVLETRVKELEQSLQASEEQLSQSRNTVAAQEAQIQKLITANQERSLSQEQVLVIEQQFREHTHALEAQIATLEQTWVANQTASEQGMRQLEQENMALKESRNECERNLQQYQLELKKLKDEWSQREIVSVAMAQALEEVRKQREEFQQQATELTAIVDEKERSLREKDEVLLQKEQELCQLEKGHDSALLQIHQLQCELEALKSCKAEEAMATTIEEDLVQLQGHKPLVISKVMQDPAYQLPATEGTPNGEVGAMDLGQLQKEKQDLEQQLTEKNKIIKQMQQRMLELKKTLQKELKIRPDSELFEVREKPGPETPNMAPSVTNNADLTDAREINFEYLKHVVLKFMSCRESEAFHLIKAVSVLLNFSQEEENMLKETLEYKMSWFGSKPAPKGSIRPSISSPRIPWS
;
A
#
# COMPACT_ATOMS: atom_id res chain seq x y z
N MET A 1 36.46 -24.06 -39.92
CA MET A 1 37.39 -22.92 -40.07
C MET A 1 38.25 -22.63 -38.84
N PHE A 2 38.39 -23.55 -37.87
CA PHE A 2 39.28 -23.37 -36.71
C PHE A 2 40.62 -24.15 -36.78
N ALA A 3 40.82 -24.99 -37.80
CA ALA A 3 42.07 -25.72 -38.01
C ALA A 3 43.13 -24.94 -38.80
N LYS A 4 42.75 -23.86 -39.49
CA LYS A 4 43.67 -23.01 -40.27
C LYS A 4 44.31 -21.87 -39.46
N LEU A 5 43.83 -21.60 -38.24
CA LEU A 5 44.43 -20.57 -37.37
C LEU A 5 45.59 -21.11 -36.51
N LYS A 6 45.56 -22.38 -36.09
CA LYS A 6 46.64 -22.97 -35.28
C LYS A 6 47.95 -23.18 -36.06
N LYS A 7 47.91 -23.27 -37.39
CA LYS A 7 49.12 -23.36 -38.24
C LYS A 7 49.79 -22.00 -38.46
N LYS A 8 49.02 -20.89 -38.40
CA LYS A 8 49.53 -19.53 -38.65
C LYS A 8 50.21 -18.91 -37.43
N ILE A 9 49.88 -19.36 -36.22
CA ILE A 9 50.52 -18.89 -34.97
C ILE A 9 51.89 -19.56 -34.72
N ALA A 10 52.13 -20.75 -35.30
CA ALA A 10 53.42 -21.44 -35.18
C ALA A 10 54.49 -20.95 -36.19
N GLU A 11 54.11 -20.24 -37.25
CA GLU A 11 55.02 -19.73 -38.30
C GLU A 11 55.46 -18.27 -38.08
N GLU A 12 54.78 -17.47 -37.24
CA GLU A 12 55.13 -16.04 -37.00
C GLU A 12 55.97 -15.77 -35.74
N THR A 13 56.19 -16.75 -34.85
CA THR A 13 57.03 -16.58 -33.65
C THR A 13 58.53 -16.82 -33.88
N ALA A 14 58.97 -16.94 -35.13
CA ALA A 14 60.36 -17.28 -35.48
C ALA A 14 61.08 -16.20 -36.28
N VAL A 15 60.89 -14.90 -36.01
CA VAL A 15 61.75 -13.86 -36.60
C VAL A 15 61.98 -12.68 -35.63
N ALA A 16 63.26 -12.51 -35.27
CA ALA A 16 63.95 -11.27 -34.89
C ALA A 16 63.61 -10.57 -33.55
N GLN A 17 64.55 -10.64 -32.58
CA GLN A 17 65.57 -9.60 -32.35
C GLN A 17 66.30 -9.86 -31.01
N ARG A 18 67.58 -10.23 -31.08
CA ARG A 18 68.58 -10.00 -30.02
C ARG A 18 69.71 -9.16 -30.61
N PRO A 19 70.08 -8.03 -30.00
CA PRO A 19 71.24 -7.25 -30.41
C PRO A 19 72.48 -7.78 -29.68
N GLY A 20 73.44 -8.27 -30.43
CA GLY A 20 74.77 -8.63 -29.96
C GLY A 20 75.75 -8.34 -31.07
N GLY A 21 76.46 -7.23 -30.94
CA GLY A 21 77.30 -6.66 -31.98
C GLY A 21 78.53 -7.50 -32.32
N ALA A 22 78.91 -7.45 -33.60
CA ALA A 22 80.28 -7.51 -34.09
C ALA A 22 80.22 -7.41 -35.63
N THR A 23 79.95 -6.21 -36.15
CA THR A 23 80.04 -5.94 -37.58
C THR A 23 81.52 -5.76 -37.93
N ARG A 24 82.15 -6.82 -38.42
CA ARG A 24 83.42 -6.75 -39.17
C ARG A 24 83.11 -6.40 -40.63
N ILE A 25 84.13 -5.84 -41.30
CA ILE A 25 84.30 -5.57 -42.76
C ILE A 25 84.05 -4.08 -43.12
N PRO A 26 84.80 -3.43 -44.05
CA PRO A 26 86.09 -3.75 -44.69
C PRO A 26 87.17 -2.65 -44.51
N ARG A 27 88.45 -2.99 -44.73
CA ARG A 27 89.48 -2.01 -45.12
C ARG A 27 89.86 -2.28 -46.57
N SER A 28 89.72 -1.26 -47.41
CA SER A 28 90.30 -1.18 -48.74
C SER A 28 91.08 0.13 -48.87
N VAL A 29 92.00 0.12 -49.84
CA VAL A 29 92.83 1.18 -50.44
C VAL A 29 93.96 1.78 -49.59
N SER A 30 95.13 2.17 -50.10
CA SER A 30 95.91 1.94 -51.35
C SER A 30 97.15 2.87 -51.25
N LYS A 31 98.33 2.37 -51.66
CA LYS A 31 99.49 3.10 -52.23
C LYS A 31 100.18 4.13 -51.28
N GLU A 32 101.49 4.41 -51.33
CA GLU A 32 102.46 4.41 -52.42
C GLU A 32 103.90 4.47 -51.88
N SER A 33 104.83 4.07 -52.74
CA SER A 33 106.27 3.92 -52.58
C SER A 33 107.06 5.23 -52.58
N VAL A 34 108.21 5.26 -51.89
CA VAL A 34 109.50 5.87 -52.31
C VAL A 34 110.59 5.34 -51.35
N ALA A 35 111.42 4.36 -51.74
CA ALA A 35 112.69 4.51 -52.46
C ALA A 35 113.72 5.38 -51.71
N SER A 36 114.92 4.80 -51.50
CA SER A 36 116.18 5.31 -52.06
C SER A 36 117.36 5.32 -51.07
N MET A 37 118.34 4.47 -51.39
CA MET A 37 119.80 4.73 -51.43
C MET A 37 120.52 5.37 -50.24
N GLY A 38 121.49 4.62 -49.71
CA GLY A 38 122.77 5.11 -49.17
C GLY A 38 123.74 3.92 -49.19
N ALA A 39 124.62 3.75 -50.17
CA ALA A 39 125.84 4.52 -50.45
C ALA A 39 126.80 4.50 -49.25
N ASP A 40 127.51 3.38 -49.14
CA ASP A 40 128.70 3.19 -48.31
C ASP A 40 129.93 3.54 -49.17
N SER A 41 130.56 4.67 -48.88
CA SER A 41 131.81 5.10 -49.50
C SER A 41 132.61 5.96 -48.51
N GLY A 42 133.62 5.33 -47.95
CA GLY A 42 134.81 5.87 -47.29
C GLY A 42 135.79 4.68 -47.36
N ASP A 43 137.07 4.78 -47.61
CA ASP A 43 138.12 5.73 -47.28
C ASP A 43 139.39 4.98 -47.80
N ASP A 44 140.58 5.50 -47.99
CA ASP A 44 141.14 6.83 -47.89
C ASP A 44 142.50 6.79 -48.62
N PHE A 45 143.07 7.99 -48.73
CA PHE A 45 144.23 8.41 -49.48
C PHE A 45 145.60 7.77 -49.17
N ALA A 46 146.48 8.03 -50.14
CA ALA A 46 147.89 7.71 -50.23
C ALA A 46 148.72 8.07 -48.98
N SER A 47 149.60 7.13 -48.63
CA SER A 47 150.70 7.29 -47.68
C SER A 47 151.93 7.93 -48.36
N ASP A 48 152.69 8.62 -47.53
CA ASP A 48 154.10 8.95 -47.64
C ASP A 48 154.51 10.28 -48.29
N GLY A 49 154.70 11.24 -47.40
CA GLY A 49 155.51 12.44 -47.59
C GLY A 49 155.94 12.99 -46.24
N SER A 50 157.06 12.46 -45.74
CA SER A 50 157.85 12.92 -44.58
C SER A 50 157.66 14.39 -44.18
N SER A 51 157.17 14.65 -42.96
CA SER A 51 157.34 15.96 -42.29
C SER A 51 157.46 15.80 -40.77
N SER A 52 158.34 16.61 -40.19
CA SER A 52 158.85 16.54 -38.82
C SER A 52 157.82 16.89 -37.74
N ARG A 53 158.09 16.36 -36.54
CA ARG A 53 157.30 16.32 -35.29
C ARG A 53 156.49 17.57 -34.88
N GLU A 54 156.83 18.78 -35.32
CA GLU A 54 156.12 20.02 -34.96
C GLU A 54 154.79 20.24 -35.73
N ASP A 55 154.67 19.82 -37.00
CA ASP A 55 153.47 20.07 -37.84
C ASP A 55 152.25 19.23 -37.46
N LEU A 56 152.48 18.03 -36.91
CA LEU A 56 151.43 17.14 -36.39
C LEU A 56 150.63 17.78 -35.25
N SER A 57 151.28 18.60 -34.42
CA SER A 57 150.64 19.21 -33.24
C SER A 57 149.60 20.27 -33.64
N SER A 58 149.91 21.09 -34.64
CA SER A 58 149.00 22.14 -35.15
C SER A 58 147.81 21.57 -35.92
N GLN A 59 148.03 20.48 -36.69
CA GLN A 59 146.93 19.74 -37.33
C GLN A 59 146.03 19.06 -36.29
N LEU A 60 146.60 18.49 -35.23
CA LEU A 60 145.84 17.93 -34.10
C LEU A 60 144.99 19.00 -33.41
N LEU A 61 145.51 20.21 -33.19
CA LEU A 61 144.77 21.29 -32.54
C LEU A 61 143.58 21.76 -33.40
N ARG A 62 143.78 21.93 -34.72
CA ARG A 62 142.69 22.28 -35.66
C ARG A 62 141.65 21.17 -35.78
N ARG A 63 142.07 19.90 -35.82
CA ARG A 63 141.15 18.77 -35.78
C ARG A 63 140.38 18.72 -34.47
N ASN A 64 141.01 18.94 -33.32
CA ASN A 64 140.33 19.02 -32.03
C ASN A 64 139.32 20.18 -31.96
N GLU A 65 139.61 21.32 -32.58
CA GLU A 65 138.66 22.44 -32.69
C GLU A 65 137.49 22.12 -33.63
N GLN A 66 137.74 21.46 -34.77
CA GLN A 66 136.70 20.96 -35.65
C GLN A 66 135.84 19.89 -34.96
N ILE A 67 136.45 18.98 -34.22
CA ILE A 67 135.77 17.97 -33.40
C ILE A 67 134.85 18.67 -32.40
N ARG A 68 135.34 19.66 -31.63
CA ARG A 68 134.49 20.42 -30.70
C ARG A 68 133.32 21.13 -31.38
N LYS A 69 133.49 21.68 -32.58
CA LYS A 69 132.39 22.28 -33.36
C LYS A 69 131.39 21.24 -33.86
N LEU A 70 131.87 20.08 -34.28
CA LEU A 70 131.01 18.96 -34.68
C LEU A 70 130.28 18.37 -33.48
N GLU A 71 130.92 18.27 -32.32
CA GLU A 71 130.32 17.86 -31.04
C GLU A 71 129.23 18.85 -30.59
N ALA A 72 129.48 20.17 -30.70
CA ALA A 72 128.46 21.19 -30.41
C ALA A 72 127.26 21.06 -31.35
N ARG A 73 127.49 20.92 -32.66
CA ARG A 73 126.40 20.69 -33.63
C ARG A 73 125.67 19.37 -33.38
N LEU A 74 126.37 18.30 -33.04
CA LEU A 74 125.78 17.02 -32.64
C LEU A 74 124.91 17.18 -31.39
N SER A 75 125.36 17.97 -30.42
CA SER A 75 124.59 18.30 -29.22
C SER A 75 123.32 19.08 -29.56
N ASP A 76 123.42 20.10 -30.42
CA ASP A 76 122.28 20.90 -30.89
C ASP A 76 121.28 20.04 -31.68
N TYR A 77 121.76 19.14 -32.55
CA TYR A 77 120.91 18.18 -33.25
C TYR A 77 120.28 17.18 -32.28
N ALA A 78 121.00 16.69 -31.28
CA ALA A 78 120.44 15.81 -30.25
C ALA A 78 119.39 16.53 -29.39
N GLU A 79 119.56 17.82 -29.12
CA GLU A 79 118.55 18.64 -28.45
C GLU A 79 117.34 18.92 -29.36
N GLN A 80 117.55 19.19 -30.64
CA GLN A 80 116.48 19.34 -31.62
C GLN A 80 115.66 18.06 -31.76
N VAL A 81 116.30 16.89 -31.82
CA VAL A 81 115.64 15.58 -31.84
C VAL A 81 114.84 15.35 -30.55
N ARG A 82 115.41 15.66 -29.37
CA ARG A 82 114.67 15.57 -28.09
C ARG A 82 113.46 16.51 -28.06
N ASN A 83 113.58 17.72 -28.61
CA ASN A 83 112.48 18.68 -28.69
C ASN A 83 111.40 18.22 -29.68
N LEU A 84 111.78 17.72 -30.85
CA LEU A 84 110.85 17.12 -31.81
C LEU A 84 110.15 15.91 -31.22
N GLN A 85 110.86 15.07 -30.46
CA GLN A 85 110.28 13.91 -29.77
C GLN A 85 109.25 14.34 -28.72
N LYS A 86 109.54 15.36 -27.90
CA LYS A 86 108.57 15.92 -26.94
C LYS A 86 107.35 16.53 -27.63
N ILE A 87 107.53 17.19 -28.78
CA ILE A 87 106.41 17.75 -29.56
C ILE A 87 105.57 16.61 -30.13
N LYS A 88 106.20 15.57 -30.68
CA LYS A 88 105.53 14.37 -31.17
C LYS A 88 104.70 13.70 -30.08
N GLU A 89 105.27 13.47 -28.90
CA GLU A 89 104.56 12.88 -27.76
C GLU A 89 103.37 13.73 -27.31
N LYS A 90 103.51 15.06 -27.26
CA LYS A 90 102.38 15.97 -26.96
C LYS A 90 101.28 15.88 -28.01
N LEU A 91 101.64 15.81 -29.29
CA LEU A 91 100.69 15.67 -30.39
C LEU A 91 100.01 14.29 -30.36
N GLU A 92 100.73 13.22 -30.06
CA GLU A 92 100.19 11.87 -29.87
C GLU A 92 99.18 11.85 -28.71
N ILE A 93 99.53 12.42 -27.54
CA ILE A 93 98.62 12.53 -26.40
C ILE A 93 97.40 13.40 -26.73
N ALA A 94 97.57 14.51 -27.45
CA ALA A 94 96.45 15.35 -27.86
C ALA A 94 95.52 14.64 -28.85
N LEU A 95 96.10 13.89 -29.79
CA LEU A 95 95.35 13.07 -30.75
C LEU A 95 94.59 11.94 -30.05
N GLU A 96 95.23 11.23 -29.11
CA GLU A 96 94.60 10.18 -28.31
C GLU A 96 93.45 10.76 -27.47
N LYS A 97 93.67 11.87 -26.75
CA LYS A 97 92.60 12.55 -26.01
C LYS A 97 91.44 13.01 -26.90
N HIS A 98 91.73 13.50 -28.10
CA HIS A 98 90.71 13.89 -29.05
C HIS A 98 89.93 12.67 -29.56
N GLN A 99 90.62 11.57 -29.88
CA GLN A 99 89.99 10.30 -30.28
C GLN A 99 89.13 9.71 -29.16
N ASP A 100 89.63 9.68 -27.93
CA ASP A 100 88.88 9.23 -26.75
C ASP A 100 87.67 10.12 -26.48
N SER A 101 87.83 11.44 -26.56
CA SER A 101 86.70 12.37 -26.41
C SER A 101 85.66 12.18 -27.52
N SER A 102 86.09 11.93 -28.76
CA SER A 102 85.18 11.67 -29.87
C SER A 102 84.46 10.33 -29.71
N MET A 103 85.17 9.28 -29.28
CA MET A 103 84.60 7.96 -29.03
C MET A 103 83.61 7.99 -27.87
N ARG A 104 83.95 8.70 -26.78
CA ARG A 104 83.05 8.90 -25.63
C ARG A 104 81.78 9.65 -26.02
N LYS A 105 81.88 10.74 -26.79
CA LYS A 105 80.71 11.46 -27.33
C LYS A 105 79.82 10.56 -28.19
N PHE A 106 80.41 9.73 -29.04
CA PHE A 106 79.66 8.78 -29.86
C PHE A 106 78.97 7.70 -29.00
N GLN A 107 79.65 7.19 -27.97
CA GLN A 107 79.08 6.25 -27.00
C GLN A 107 77.91 6.88 -26.23
N GLU A 108 78.09 8.08 -25.68
CA GLU A 108 77.04 8.83 -24.99
C GLU A 108 75.82 9.07 -25.90
N GLN A 109 76.04 9.49 -27.15
CA GLN A 109 74.96 9.61 -28.13
C GLN A 109 74.24 8.28 -28.35
N ASN A 110 74.98 7.19 -28.58
CA ASN A 110 74.38 5.87 -28.75
C ASN A 110 73.61 5.39 -27.51
N GLU A 111 74.13 5.61 -26.29
CA GLU A 111 73.45 5.31 -25.04
C GLU A 111 72.15 6.13 -24.89
N THR A 112 72.18 7.43 -25.20
CA THR A 112 70.97 8.27 -25.18
C THR A 112 69.94 7.82 -26.20
N PHE A 113 70.34 7.41 -27.41
CA PHE A 113 69.44 6.85 -28.42
C PHE A 113 68.82 5.52 -27.95
N GLN A 114 69.63 4.64 -27.37
CA GLN A 114 69.13 3.36 -26.84
C GLN A 114 68.19 3.57 -25.65
N ALA A 115 68.51 4.49 -24.73
CA ALA A 115 67.66 4.85 -23.61
C ALA A 115 66.34 5.48 -24.09
N ASN A 116 66.38 6.37 -25.08
CA ASN A 116 65.17 6.97 -25.66
C ASN A 116 64.31 5.91 -26.36
N ARG A 117 64.92 4.98 -27.09
CA ARG A 117 64.19 3.86 -27.72
C ARG A 117 63.58 2.93 -26.68
N ALA A 118 64.29 2.63 -25.59
CA ALA A 118 63.78 1.81 -24.50
C ALA A 118 62.60 2.49 -23.79
N LYS A 119 62.71 3.80 -23.48
CA LYS A 119 61.61 4.58 -22.90
C LYS A 119 60.37 4.61 -23.80
N MET A 120 60.54 4.71 -25.12
CA MET A 120 59.43 4.63 -26.06
C MET A 120 58.77 3.24 -26.06
N ALA A 121 59.57 2.17 -26.06
CA ALA A 121 59.07 0.80 -26.00
C ALA A 121 58.32 0.53 -24.68
N GLU A 122 58.85 0.99 -23.54
CA GLU A 122 58.20 0.89 -22.24
C GLU A 122 56.90 1.70 -22.20
N GLY A 123 56.89 2.92 -22.77
CA GLY A 123 55.68 3.73 -22.89
C GLY A 123 54.58 3.06 -23.70
N LEU A 124 54.93 2.42 -24.83
CA LEU A 124 54.00 1.63 -25.63
C LEU A 124 53.49 0.38 -24.88
N ALA A 125 54.38 -0.33 -24.19
CA ALA A 125 54.02 -1.50 -23.39
C ALA A 125 53.05 -1.12 -22.24
N LEU A 126 53.30 -0.01 -21.55
CA LEU A 126 52.40 0.51 -20.52
C LEU A 126 51.06 0.95 -21.08
N ALA A 127 51.04 1.57 -22.27
CA ALA A 127 49.79 1.96 -22.92
C ALA A 127 48.94 0.74 -23.32
N LEU A 128 49.57 -0.32 -23.83
CA LEU A 128 48.91 -1.58 -24.13
C LEU A 128 48.38 -2.26 -22.86
N ALA A 129 49.20 -2.35 -21.80
CA ALA A 129 48.79 -2.93 -20.53
C ALA A 129 47.59 -2.19 -19.91
N ARG A 130 47.57 -0.85 -19.97
CA ARG A 130 46.42 -0.04 -19.54
C ARG A 130 45.18 -0.34 -20.38
N LYS A 131 45.32 -0.51 -21.70
CA LYS A 131 44.20 -0.86 -22.57
C LYS A 131 43.67 -2.25 -22.27
N ASP A 132 44.54 -3.23 -22.04
CA ASP A 132 44.13 -4.58 -21.66
C ASP A 132 43.40 -4.59 -20.32
N GLN A 133 43.87 -3.79 -19.35
CA GLN A 133 43.17 -3.59 -18.09
C GLN A 133 41.79 -2.95 -18.29
N GLU A 134 41.68 -1.86 -19.06
CA GLU A 134 40.39 -1.23 -19.38
C GLU A 134 39.40 -2.21 -20.04
N TRP A 135 39.89 -3.07 -20.94
CA TRP A 135 39.07 -4.10 -21.57
C TRP A 135 38.66 -5.20 -20.61
N SER A 136 39.55 -5.62 -19.71
CA SER A 136 39.23 -6.59 -18.65
C SER A 136 38.15 -6.06 -17.73
N GLU A 137 38.26 -4.81 -17.26
CA GLU A 137 37.28 -4.17 -16.38
C GLU A 137 35.91 -4.04 -17.07
N LYS A 138 35.89 -3.70 -18.37
CA LYS A 138 34.65 -3.69 -19.17
C LYS A 138 34.04 -5.08 -19.32
N MET A 139 34.86 -6.11 -19.54
CA MET A 139 34.39 -7.50 -19.61
C MET A 139 33.78 -7.93 -18.27
N ASP A 140 34.45 -7.63 -17.16
CA ASP A 140 33.94 -7.95 -15.81
C ASP A 140 32.60 -7.24 -15.52
N GLN A 141 32.47 -5.99 -15.96
CA GLN A 141 31.22 -5.24 -15.83
C GLN A 141 30.10 -5.86 -16.67
N LEU A 142 30.38 -6.20 -17.94
CA LEU A 142 29.41 -6.88 -18.80
C LEU A 142 29.03 -8.26 -18.28
N GLU A 143 29.96 -9.00 -17.69
CA GLU A 143 29.66 -10.28 -17.05
C GLU A 143 28.77 -10.13 -15.83
N LYS A 144 29.00 -9.10 -14.99
CA LYS A 144 28.13 -8.78 -13.85
C LYS A 144 26.71 -8.44 -14.33
N GLU A 145 26.58 -7.59 -15.35
CA GLU A 145 25.29 -7.23 -15.95
C GLU A 145 24.58 -8.44 -16.55
N LYS A 146 25.31 -9.30 -17.27
CA LYS A 146 24.76 -10.56 -17.79
C LYS A 146 24.23 -11.46 -16.67
N ARG A 147 24.97 -11.63 -15.58
CA ARG A 147 24.54 -12.43 -14.42
C ARG A 147 23.29 -11.84 -13.78
N PHE A 148 23.26 -10.51 -13.59
CA PHE A 148 22.13 -9.80 -13.02
C PHE A 148 20.86 -9.94 -13.88
N LEU A 149 20.96 -9.71 -15.19
CA LEU A 149 19.84 -9.89 -16.13
C LEU A 149 19.36 -11.34 -16.18
N THR A 150 20.27 -12.31 -16.09
CA THR A 150 19.90 -13.74 -16.05
C THR A 150 19.16 -14.08 -14.76
N ALA A 151 19.59 -13.53 -13.62
CA ALA A 151 18.91 -13.71 -12.34
C ALA A 151 17.51 -13.10 -12.36
N GLN A 152 17.35 -11.87 -12.87
CA GLN A 152 16.04 -11.25 -13.05
C GLN A 152 15.13 -12.06 -13.98
N LEU A 153 15.66 -12.56 -15.10
CA LEU A 153 14.88 -13.40 -16.01
C LEU A 153 14.39 -14.68 -15.32
N GLN A 154 15.25 -15.31 -14.53
CA GLN A 154 14.88 -16.51 -13.77
C GLN A 154 13.85 -16.20 -12.68
N GLU A 155 13.97 -15.06 -12.02
CA GLU A 155 13.00 -14.60 -11.02
C GLU A 155 11.63 -14.34 -11.65
N VAL A 156 11.56 -13.60 -12.76
CA VAL A 156 10.31 -13.37 -13.50
C VAL A 156 9.70 -14.70 -13.97
N LYS A 157 10.53 -15.65 -14.41
CA LYS A 157 10.05 -16.99 -14.79
C LYS A 157 9.46 -17.75 -13.60
N ASN A 158 10.11 -17.70 -12.44
CA ASN A 158 9.63 -18.34 -11.22
C ASN A 158 8.32 -17.67 -10.72
N GLN A 159 8.25 -16.34 -10.78
CA GLN A 159 7.03 -15.59 -10.45
C GLN A 159 5.89 -15.99 -11.40
N SER A 160 6.14 -16.05 -12.71
CA SER A 160 5.15 -16.51 -13.69
C SER A 160 4.65 -17.93 -13.42
N LEU A 161 5.56 -18.85 -13.08
CA LEU A 161 5.20 -20.22 -12.69
C LEU A 161 4.34 -20.24 -11.42
N SER A 162 4.69 -19.44 -10.41
CA SER A 162 3.91 -19.35 -9.16
C SER A 162 2.51 -18.75 -9.39
N LEU A 163 2.38 -17.79 -10.32
CA LEU A 163 1.09 -17.21 -10.70
C LEU A 163 0.23 -18.23 -11.44
N PHE A 164 0.83 -19.08 -12.27
CA PHE A 164 0.13 -20.16 -12.95
C PHE A 164 -0.40 -21.19 -11.95
N GLN A 165 0.44 -21.63 -11.00
CA GLN A 165 0.02 -22.55 -9.93
C GLN A 165 -1.12 -21.97 -9.09
N ARG A 166 -1.00 -20.71 -8.68
CA ARG A 166 -2.10 -20.03 -7.95
C ARG A 166 -3.38 -19.94 -8.77
N ARG A 167 -3.27 -19.78 -10.09
CA ARG A 167 -4.45 -19.76 -10.95
C ARG A 167 -5.10 -21.13 -11.05
N ASP A 168 -4.32 -22.20 -11.19
CA ASP A 168 -4.84 -23.57 -11.16
C ASP A 168 -5.53 -23.87 -9.82
N GLU A 169 -4.93 -23.47 -8.70
CA GLU A 169 -5.54 -23.59 -7.36
C GLU A 169 -6.86 -22.80 -7.26
N ILE A 170 -6.93 -21.59 -7.83
CA ILE A 170 -8.17 -20.80 -7.87
C ILE A 170 -9.23 -21.51 -8.72
N ASP A 171 -8.88 -22.00 -9.91
CA ASP A 171 -9.80 -22.69 -10.81
C ASP A 171 -10.36 -23.98 -10.15
N GLU A 172 -9.52 -24.72 -9.40
CA GLU A 172 -9.96 -25.87 -8.60
C GLU A 172 -10.93 -25.47 -7.49
N LEU A 173 -10.62 -24.40 -6.74
CA LEU A 173 -11.49 -23.86 -5.69
C LEU A 173 -12.82 -23.37 -6.24
N GLU A 174 -12.83 -22.70 -7.38
CA GLU A 174 -14.05 -22.29 -8.10
C GLU A 174 -14.87 -23.52 -8.51
N GLY A 175 -14.22 -24.59 -8.97
CA GLY A 175 -14.86 -25.88 -9.25
C GLY A 175 -15.56 -26.47 -8.03
N PHE A 176 -14.89 -26.48 -6.87
CA PHE A 176 -15.49 -26.94 -5.61
C PHE A 176 -16.64 -26.03 -5.15
N GLN A 177 -16.49 -24.72 -5.24
CA GLN A 177 -17.56 -23.77 -4.91
C GLN A 177 -18.79 -23.98 -5.79
N GLN A 178 -18.61 -24.17 -7.09
CA GLN A 178 -19.70 -24.43 -8.02
C GLN A 178 -20.41 -25.76 -7.71
N GLN A 179 -19.66 -26.78 -7.29
CA GLN A 179 -20.21 -28.05 -6.83
C GLN A 179 -21.04 -27.88 -5.56
N GLU A 180 -20.52 -27.17 -4.55
CA GLU A 180 -21.24 -26.91 -3.30
C GLU A 180 -22.49 -26.05 -3.54
N LEU A 181 -22.40 -25.02 -4.39
CA LEU A 181 -23.55 -24.21 -4.80
C LEU A 181 -24.63 -25.07 -5.47
N SER A 182 -24.23 -26.02 -6.32
CA SER A 182 -25.16 -26.94 -6.99
C SER A 182 -25.84 -27.89 -5.99
N LYS A 183 -25.10 -28.38 -4.98
CA LYS A 183 -25.67 -29.20 -3.89
C LYS A 183 -26.66 -28.39 -3.04
N VAL A 184 -26.31 -27.16 -2.67
CA VAL A 184 -27.20 -26.26 -1.92
C VAL A 184 -28.45 -25.94 -2.73
N LYS A 185 -28.31 -25.63 -4.03
CA LYS A 185 -29.44 -25.39 -4.93
C LYS A 185 -30.38 -26.59 -5.00
N HIS A 186 -29.84 -27.80 -5.12
CA HIS A 186 -30.65 -29.03 -5.12
C HIS A 186 -31.37 -29.27 -3.78
N MET A 187 -30.67 -29.07 -2.66
CA MET A 187 -31.28 -29.18 -1.34
C MET A 187 -32.40 -28.16 -1.13
N LEU A 188 -32.19 -26.92 -1.55
CA LEU A 188 -33.16 -25.84 -1.43
C LEU A 188 -34.39 -26.14 -2.29
N LEU A 189 -34.20 -26.55 -3.54
CA LEU A 189 -35.29 -26.90 -4.45
C LEU A 189 -36.10 -28.10 -3.92
N LYS A 190 -35.44 -29.11 -3.33
CA LYS A 190 -36.12 -30.21 -2.63
C LYS A 190 -36.91 -29.73 -1.41
N LYS A 191 -36.36 -28.79 -0.63
CA LYS A 191 -37.05 -28.24 0.54
C LYS A 191 -38.25 -27.40 0.13
N GLU A 192 -38.15 -26.59 -0.91
CA GLU A 192 -39.26 -25.87 -1.52
C GLU A 192 -40.35 -26.84 -2.01
N GLU A 193 -39.99 -27.93 -2.69
CA GLU A 193 -40.95 -28.95 -3.11
C GLU A 193 -41.66 -29.62 -1.91
N CYS A 194 -40.93 -29.93 -0.84
CA CYS A 194 -41.51 -30.46 0.39
C CYS A 194 -42.43 -29.44 1.09
N LEU A 195 -42.03 -28.17 1.13
CA LEU A 195 -42.84 -27.09 1.70
C LEU A 195 -44.15 -26.94 0.92
N GLY A 196 -44.10 -26.91 -0.41
CA GLY A 196 -45.29 -26.83 -1.25
C GLY A 196 -46.24 -28.02 -1.04
N LYS A 197 -45.71 -29.24 -0.82
CA LYS A 197 -46.54 -30.41 -0.46
C LYS A 197 -47.21 -30.23 0.91
N LEU A 198 -46.48 -29.76 1.93
CA LEU A 198 -47.03 -29.50 3.26
C LEU A 198 -48.08 -28.38 3.24
N GLU A 199 -47.87 -27.33 2.45
CA GLU A 199 -48.85 -26.26 2.25
C GLU A 199 -50.14 -26.80 1.62
N GLN A 200 -50.04 -27.64 0.59
CA GLN A 200 -51.19 -28.29 -0.03
C GLN A 200 -51.94 -29.21 0.94
N GLU A 201 -51.21 -29.96 1.77
CA GLU A 201 -51.80 -30.80 2.83
C GLU A 201 -52.51 -29.95 3.89
N LEU A 202 -51.90 -28.84 4.32
CA LEU A 202 -52.50 -27.92 5.28
C LEU A 202 -53.78 -27.28 4.72
N GLU A 203 -53.78 -26.85 3.46
CA GLU A 203 -54.96 -26.36 2.79
C GLU A 203 -56.05 -27.42 2.68
N ALA A 204 -55.68 -28.68 2.39
CA ALA A 204 -56.63 -29.80 2.37
C ALA A 204 -57.26 -30.03 3.73
N ARG A 205 -56.46 -30.06 4.80
CA ARG A 205 -56.94 -30.17 6.18
C ARG A 205 -57.81 -29.00 6.60
N THR A 206 -57.46 -27.79 6.20
CA THR A 206 -58.27 -26.59 6.46
C THR A 206 -59.63 -26.68 5.77
N ARG A 207 -59.66 -27.15 4.51
CA ARG A 207 -60.90 -27.40 3.79
C ARG A 207 -61.75 -28.50 4.43
N GLU A 208 -61.14 -29.58 4.92
CA GLU A 208 -61.83 -30.64 5.68
C GLU A 208 -62.42 -30.09 6.98
N LEU A 209 -61.63 -29.34 7.76
CA LEU A 209 -62.08 -28.73 9.01
C LEU A 209 -63.29 -27.83 8.78
N ASN A 210 -63.25 -26.94 7.79
CA ASN A 210 -64.37 -26.07 7.44
C ASN A 210 -65.63 -26.88 7.08
N ARG A 211 -65.49 -27.97 6.31
CA ARG A 211 -66.63 -28.86 6.02
C ARG A 211 -67.21 -29.48 7.29
N THR A 212 -66.37 -30.02 8.17
CA THR A 212 -66.84 -30.61 9.44
C THR A 212 -67.49 -29.56 10.36
N GLN A 213 -67.02 -28.32 10.32
CA GLN A 213 -67.60 -27.22 11.07
C GLN A 213 -68.99 -26.83 10.53
N ASP A 214 -69.16 -26.79 9.21
CA ASP A 214 -70.47 -26.53 8.59
C ASP A 214 -71.44 -27.70 8.81
N GLU A 215 -70.97 -28.94 8.77
CA GLU A 215 -71.75 -30.13 9.16
C GLU A 215 -72.16 -30.07 10.64
N LEU A 216 -71.27 -29.65 11.54
CA LEU A 216 -71.60 -29.46 12.95
C LEU A 216 -72.63 -28.34 13.15
N ARG A 217 -72.48 -27.21 12.44
CA ARG A 217 -73.45 -26.10 12.49
C ARG A 217 -74.83 -26.55 12.04
N THR A 218 -74.91 -27.27 10.91
CA THR A 218 -76.19 -27.81 10.41
C THR A 218 -76.77 -28.82 11.39
N SER A 219 -75.98 -29.75 11.93
CA SER A 219 -76.45 -30.69 12.96
C SER A 219 -76.95 -29.99 14.23
N SER A 220 -76.23 -28.97 14.72
CA SER A 220 -76.64 -28.16 15.86
C SER A 220 -77.95 -27.42 15.60
N GLN A 221 -78.13 -26.88 14.39
CA GLN A 221 -79.36 -26.22 13.99
C GLN A 221 -80.53 -27.21 13.97
N MET A 222 -80.35 -28.39 13.38
CA MET A 222 -81.36 -29.46 13.38
C MET A 222 -81.71 -29.91 14.81
N SER A 223 -80.72 -30.02 15.70
CA SER A 223 -80.93 -30.35 17.12
C SER A 223 -81.74 -29.27 17.85
N SER A 224 -81.47 -27.99 17.58
CA SER A 224 -82.25 -26.87 18.11
C SER A 224 -83.70 -26.91 17.62
N GLU A 225 -83.92 -27.16 16.32
CA GLU A 225 -85.27 -27.28 15.74
C GLU A 225 -86.04 -28.47 16.36
N LEU A 226 -85.38 -29.61 16.55
CA LEU A 226 -85.98 -30.78 17.22
C LEU A 226 -86.31 -30.49 18.69
N SER A 227 -85.43 -29.79 19.40
CA SER A 227 -85.67 -29.40 20.80
C SER A 227 -86.87 -28.46 20.90
N GLN A 228 -86.99 -27.49 19.99
CA GLN A 228 -88.15 -26.61 19.92
C GLN A 228 -89.45 -27.38 19.67
N ARG A 229 -89.44 -28.36 18.74
CA ARG A 229 -90.61 -29.22 18.50
C ARG A 229 -90.96 -30.08 19.71
N LEU A 230 -89.97 -30.59 20.43
CA LEU A 230 -90.20 -31.33 21.68
C LEU A 230 -90.84 -30.44 22.75
N GLU A 231 -90.38 -29.20 22.92
CA GLU A 231 -91.03 -28.26 23.84
C GLU A 231 -92.46 -27.93 23.43
N GLU A 232 -92.73 -27.74 22.13
CA GLU A 232 -94.08 -27.53 21.61
C GLU A 232 -94.99 -28.74 21.89
N LEU A 233 -94.51 -29.95 21.60
CA LEU A 233 -95.19 -31.19 21.94
C LEU A 233 -95.44 -31.30 23.45
N GLN A 234 -94.47 -30.96 24.28
CA GLN A 234 -94.62 -30.99 25.73
C GLN A 234 -95.68 -30.00 26.21
N ARG A 235 -95.72 -28.77 25.68
CA ARG A 235 -96.78 -27.79 25.96
C ARG A 235 -98.15 -28.32 25.55
N HIS A 236 -98.28 -28.99 24.40
CA HIS A 236 -99.53 -29.62 23.97
C HIS A 236 -99.96 -30.76 24.91
N HIS A 237 -99.02 -31.60 25.35
CA HIS A 237 -99.33 -32.67 26.32
C HIS A 237 -99.81 -32.10 27.65
N SER A 238 -99.15 -31.06 28.18
CA SER A 238 -99.60 -30.39 29.41
C SER A 238 -100.99 -29.79 29.26
N ALA A 239 -101.30 -29.12 28.14
CA ALA A 239 -102.63 -28.57 27.89
C ALA A 239 -103.72 -29.67 27.78
N LEU A 240 -103.41 -30.79 27.13
CA LEU A 240 -104.30 -31.95 27.06
C LEU A 240 -104.50 -32.61 28.44
N GLU A 241 -103.45 -32.65 29.25
CA GLU A 241 -103.51 -33.14 30.62
C GLU A 241 -104.40 -32.26 31.50
N GLU A 242 -104.25 -30.93 31.43
CA GLU A 242 -105.14 -29.98 32.10
C GLU A 242 -106.60 -30.14 31.65
N GLN A 243 -106.85 -30.33 30.34
CA GLN A 243 -108.19 -30.59 29.83
C GLN A 243 -108.76 -31.92 30.37
N ARG A 244 -107.96 -32.98 30.37
CA ARG A 244 -108.34 -34.29 30.93
C ARG A 244 -108.69 -34.15 32.41
N ASP A 245 -107.89 -33.43 33.18
CA ASP A 245 -108.09 -33.24 34.61
C ASP A 245 -109.36 -32.40 34.87
N HIS A 246 -109.61 -31.37 34.07
CA HIS A 246 -110.86 -30.60 34.12
C HIS A 246 -112.10 -31.46 33.84
N VAL A 247 -112.05 -32.28 32.79
CA VAL A 247 -113.14 -33.22 32.45
C VAL A 247 -113.33 -34.26 33.57
N THR A 248 -112.24 -34.77 34.14
CA THR A 248 -112.27 -35.74 35.25
C THR A 248 -112.89 -35.12 36.50
N ALA A 249 -112.53 -33.88 36.85
CA ALA A 249 -113.13 -33.15 37.97
C ALA A 249 -114.62 -32.86 37.74
N SER A 250 -114.99 -32.45 36.52
CA SER A 250 -116.40 -32.26 36.13
C SER A 250 -117.20 -33.56 36.22
N LYS A 251 -116.64 -34.67 35.72
CA LYS A 251 -117.22 -36.01 35.84
C LYS A 251 -117.40 -36.41 37.30
N ALA A 252 -116.38 -36.27 38.15
CA ALA A 252 -116.48 -36.56 39.58
C ALA A 252 -117.53 -35.67 40.28
N GLY A 253 -117.63 -34.39 39.90
CA GLY A 253 -118.67 -33.48 40.38
C GLY A 253 -120.08 -33.92 39.98
N ALA A 254 -120.26 -34.40 38.74
CA ALA A 254 -121.51 -34.97 38.25
C ALA A 254 -121.86 -36.27 38.98
N GLU A 255 -120.89 -37.18 39.17
CA GLU A 255 -121.05 -38.42 39.94
C GLU A 255 -121.47 -38.13 41.39
N ASN A 256 -120.80 -37.19 42.07
CA ASN A 256 -121.20 -36.76 43.42
C ASN A 256 -122.64 -36.22 43.47
N LYS A 257 -123.06 -35.49 42.43
CA LYS A 257 -124.43 -34.97 42.33
C LYS A 257 -125.44 -36.09 42.08
N ILE A 258 -125.09 -37.10 41.29
CA ILE A 258 -125.90 -38.31 41.10
C ILE A 258 -126.05 -39.02 42.45
N VAL A 259 -124.96 -39.27 43.18
CA VAL A 259 -125.01 -39.91 44.51
C VAL A 259 -125.88 -39.12 45.48
N ALA A 260 -125.78 -37.78 45.50
CA ALA A 260 -126.64 -36.94 46.33
C ALA A 260 -128.13 -37.03 45.94
N LEU A 261 -128.42 -37.11 44.63
CA LEU A 261 -129.78 -37.33 44.13
C LEU A 261 -130.30 -38.72 44.48
N GLU A 262 -129.48 -39.77 44.35
CA GLU A 262 -129.81 -41.14 44.77
C GLU A 262 -130.11 -41.21 46.29
N GLN A 263 -129.33 -40.50 47.12
CA GLN A 263 -129.62 -40.38 48.55
C GLN A 263 -130.96 -39.70 48.82
N LYS A 264 -131.27 -38.60 48.10
CA LYS A 264 -132.56 -37.93 48.20
C LYS A 264 -133.71 -38.81 47.75
N GLU A 265 -133.52 -39.59 46.69
CA GLU A 265 -134.48 -40.60 46.25
C GLU A 265 -134.72 -41.65 47.35
N GLN A 266 -133.66 -42.18 47.98
CA GLN A 266 -133.78 -43.11 49.10
C GLN A 266 -134.50 -42.51 50.32
N GLU A 267 -134.21 -41.26 50.68
CA GLU A 267 -134.90 -40.54 51.76
C GLU A 267 -136.40 -40.40 51.44
N LEU A 268 -136.75 -40.02 50.21
CA LEU A 268 -138.14 -39.93 49.75
C LEU A 268 -138.81 -41.30 49.75
N GLN A 269 -138.11 -42.35 49.30
CA GLN A 269 -138.59 -43.74 49.34
C GLN A 269 -138.91 -44.17 50.78
N ALA A 270 -138.02 -43.86 51.73
CA ALA A 270 -138.21 -44.14 53.15
C ALA A 270 -139.39 -43.33 53.73
N PHE A 271 -139.55 -42.07 53.32
CA PHE A 271 -140.70 -41.25 53.71
C PHE A 271 -142.02 -41.82 53.17
N ILE A 272 -142.05 -42.29 51.92
CA ILE A 272 -143.20 -42.98 51.33
C ILE A 272 -143.51 -44.27 52.08
N GLN A 273 -142.50 -45.06 52.45
CA GLN A 273 -142.69 -46.27 53.26
C GLN A 273 -143.25 -45.94 54.64
N LEU A 274 -142.71 -44.92 55.31
CA LEU A 274 -143.22 -44.45 56.61
C LEU A 274 -144.67 -43.99 56.51
N LEU A 275 -144.98 -43.17 55.51
CA LEU A 275 -146.36 -42.71 55.27
C LEU A 275 -147.30 -43.87 54.94
N SER A 276 -146.82 -44.89 54.23
CA SER A 276 -147.59 -46.12 53.97
C SER A 276 -147.86 -46.90 55.25
N ILE A 277 -146.88 -46.99 56.16
CA ILE A 277 -147.05 -47.62 57.48
C ILE A 277 -148.05 -46.82 58.31
N ASP A 278 -147.93 -45.49 58.35
CA ASP A 278 -148.86 -44.62 59.08
C ASP A 278 -150.28 -44.72 58.51
N LEU A 279 -150.43 -44.81 57.19
CA LEU A 279 -151.72 -45.05 56.54
C LEU A 279 -152.28 -46.41 56.94
N GLN A 280 -151.48 -47.49 56.90
CA GLN A 280 -151.89 -48.82 57.35
C GLN A 280 -152.33 -48.81 58.82
N LYS A 281 -151.58 -48.11 59.68
CA LYS A 281 -151.92 -47.95 61.09
C LYS A 281 -153.23 -47.18 61.28
N ALA A 282 -153.44 -46.08 60.56
CA ALA A 282 -154.68 -45.31 60.59
C ALA A 282 -155.88 -46.14 60.07
N THR A 283 -155.67 -47.00 59.07
CA THR A 283 -156.70 -47.95 58.62
C THR A 283 -156.99 -49.04 59.65
N ALA A 284 -155.98 -49.53 60.37
CA ALA A 284 -156.17 -50.48 61.45
C ALA A 284 -156.91 -49.84 62.64
N GLU A 285 -156.57 -48.59 63.01
CA GLU A 285 -157.29 -47.82 64.04
C GLU A 285 -158.74 -47.51 63.63
N THR A 286 -159.02 -47.21 62.36
CA THR A 286 -160.41 -47.05 61.89
C THR A 286 -161.15 -48.38 61.92
N GLN A 287 -160.52 -49.50 61.55
CA GLN A 287 -161.11 -50.83 61.71
C GLN A 287 -161.36 -51.19 63.18
N GLU A 288 -160.47 -50.83 64.11
CA GLU A 288 -160.71 -51.02 65.56
C GLU A 288 -161.87 -50.15 66.05
N LYS A 289 -161.98 -48.90 65.58
CA LYS A 289 -163.12 -48.05 65.87
C LYS A 289 -164.42 -48.58 65.26
N GLU A 290 -164.38 -49.16 64.06
CA GLU A 290 -165.53 -49.88 63.47
C GLU A 290 -165.90 -51.10 64.33
N LYS A 291 -164.93 -51.91 64.78
CA LYS A 291 -165.16 -53.02 65.72
C LYS A 291 -165.74 -52.53 67.06
N LEU A 292 -165.33 -51.36 67.54
CA LEU A 292 -165.88 -50.74 68.74
C LEU A 292 -167.33 -50.28 68.51
N ILE A 293 -167.64 -49.77 67.31
CA ILE A 293 -169.01 -49.41 66.91
C ILE A 293 -169.88 -50.67 66.80
N THR A 294 -169.40 -51.76 66.19
CA THR A 294 -170.13 -53.04 66.17
C THR A 294 -170.30 -53.60 67.57
N HIS A 295 -169.28 -53.47 68.44
CA HIS A 295 -169.39 -53.89 69.84
C HIS A 295 -170.40 -53.03 70.62
N LEU A 296 -170.48 -51.71 70.38
CA LEU A 296 -171.49 -50.84 70.98
C LEU A 296 -172.90 -51.12 70.43
N GLN A 297 -173.02 -51.51 69.16
CA GLN A 297 -174.27 -51.99 68.54
C GLN A 297 -174.72 -53.34 69.14
N GLU A 298 -173.79 -54.27 69.38
CA GLU A 298 -174.03 -55.53 70.11
C GLU A 298 -174.31 -55.29 71.60
N LYS A 299 -173.74 -54.25 72.22
CA LYS A 299 -174.02 -53.84 73.61
C LYS A 299 -175.41 -53.25 73.77
N VAL A 300 -175.90 -52.51 72.78
CA VAL A 300 -177.31 -52.06 72.73
C VAL A 300 -178.24 -53.26 72.54
N ALA A 301 -177.91 -54.20 71.66
CA ALA A 301 -178.70 -55.43 71.46
C ALA A 301 -178.64 -56.44 72.63
N SER A 302 -177.60 -56.38 73.47
CA SER A 302 -177.41 -57.27 74.64
C SER A 302 -177.88 -56.66 75.97
N LEU A 303 -177.95 -55.33 76.09
CA LEU A 303 -178.60 -54.65 77.22
C LEU A 303 -180.14 -54.74 77.17
N GLU A 304 -180.72 -55.03 76.01
CA GLU A 304 -182.14 -55.41 75.86
C GLU A 304 -182.43 -56.87 76.28
N LYS A 305 -181.41 -57.71 76.46
CA LYS A 305 -181.58 -59.16 76.60
C LYS A 305 -180.60 -59.82 77.59
N ARG A 306 -180.48 -59.30 78.82
CA ARG A 306 -180.00 -60.10 79.99
C ARG A 306 -180.06 -59.38 81.34
N LEU A 307 -181.26 -59.00 81.73
CA LEU A 307 -181.62 -58.85 83.14
C LEU A 307 -182.04 -60.24 83.63
N GLU A 308 -181.10 -61.03 84.19
CA GLU A 308 -181.31 -62.10 85.20
C GLU A 308 -180.08 -63.06 85.37
N GLN A 309 -179.21 -62.70 86.34
CA GLN A 309 -178.62 -63.49 87.46
C GLN A 309 -177.70 -64.73 87.26
N ASN A 310 -176.38 -64.47 87.44
CA ASN A 310 -175.35 -64.97 88.39
C ASN A 310 -175.30 -66.40 88.98
N LEU A 311 -174.06 -66.92 89.15
CA LEU A 311 -173.43 -67.42 90.41
C LEU A 311 -171.90 -67.66 90.25
N SER A 312 -171.13 -67.76 91.36
CA SER A 312 -169.66 -67.67 91.49
C SER A 312 -168.98 -68.84 92.23
N GLY A 313 -167.64 -68.97 92.06
CA GLY A 313 -166.66 -69.07 93.17
C GLY A 313 -165.89 -70.39 93.38
N GLU A 314 -164.54 -70.34 93.49
CA GLU A 314 -163.71 -70.98 94.54
C GLU A 314 -162.21 -70.57 94.40
N GLU A 315 -161.66 -69.86 95.40
CA GLU A 315 -160.27 -69.33 95.46
C GLU A 315 -159.53 -69.88 96.69
N HIS A 316 -158.67 -70.90 96.52
CA HIS A 316 -157.77 -71.34 97.60
C HIS A 316 -156.39 -71.88 97.17
N MET A 317 -156.00 -71.77 95.89
CA MET A 317 -154.70 -72.29 95.41
C MET A 317 -153.60 -71.20 95.25
N GLN A 318 -153.96 -69.93 95.44
CA GLN A 318 -153.14 -68.77 95.06
C GLN A 318 -151.99 -68.42 96.03
N GLU A 319 -151.89 -69.07 97.19
CA GLU A 319 -150.86 -68.73 98.19
C GLU A 319 -149.58 -69.57 98.07
N LEU A 320 -149.63 -70.79 97.53
CA LEU A 320 -148.42 -71.62 97.36
C LEU A 320 -147.50 -71.14 96.20
N LEU A 321 -148.01 -70.29 95.30
CA LEU A 321 -147.24 -69.79 94.14
C LEU A 321 -146.34 -68.59 94.47
N LYS A 322 -146.49 -67.95 95.64
CA LYS A 322 -145.74 -66.73 95.98
C LYS A 322 -144.38 -66.99 96.63
N GLU A 323 -144.17 -68.14 97.27
CA GLU A 323 -142.87 -68.46 97.89
C GLU A 323 -141.83 -68.98 96.88
N LYS A 324 -142.25 -69.57 95.76
CA LYS A 324 -141.35 -70.07 94.70
C LYS A 324 -140.62 -68.94 93.96
N THR A 325 -141.25 -67.80 93.76
CA THR A 325 -140.74 -66.70 92.92
C THR A 325 -139.59 -65.92 93.56
N VAL A 326 -139.54 -65.83 94.90
CA VAL A 326 -138.50 -65.05 95.61
C VAL A 326 -137.14 -65.74 95.58
N ALA A 327 -137.11 -67.08 95.63
CA ALA A 327 -135.87 -67.85 95.54
C ALA A 327 -135.26 -67.86 94.12
N GLU A 328 -136.10 -67.80 93.09
CA GLU A 328 -135.66 -67.71 91.69
C GLU A 328 -135.00 -66.36 91.37
N GLN A 329 -135.41 -65.26 92.03
CA GLN A 329 -134.87 -63.92 91.79
C GLN A 329 -133.44 -63.72 92.30
N ASN A 330 -133.10 -64.22 93.51
CA ASN A 330 -131.76 -64.05 94.09
C ASN A 330 -130.66 -64.80 93.31
N LEU A 331 -131.01 -65.89 92.64
CA LEU A 331 -130.09 -66.67 91.82
C LEU A 331 -129.78 -65.95 90.48
N GLU A 332 -130.71 -65.14 89.99
CA GLU A 332 -130.56 -64.35 88.78
C GLU A 332 -129.65 -63.11 89.01
N ASP A 333 -129.75 -62.46 90.16
CA ASP A 333 -128.95 -61.27 90.47
C ASP A 333 -127.44 -61.57 90.58
N ILE A 334 -127.06 -62.72 91.18
CA ILE A 334 -125.65 -63.14 91.25
C ILE A 334 -125.11 -63.48 89.86
N ARG A 335 -125.95 -64.08 88.99
CA ARG A 335 -125.57 -64.33 87.59
C ARG A 335 -125.32 -63.04 86.82
N GLN A 336 -126.16 -62.02 87.02
CA GLN A 336 -126.00 -60.72 86.37
C GLN A 336 -124.73 -59.98 86.82
N GLN A 337 -124.38 -60.04 88.11
CA GLN A 337 -123.14 -59.44 88.62
C GLN A 337 -121.88 -60.11 88.06
N LEU A 338 -121.89 -61.45 87.95
CA LEU A 338 -120.76 -62.19 87.39
C LEU A 338 -120.59 -61.93 85.88
N LEU A 339 -121.70 -61.78 85.15
CA LEU A 339 -121.68 -61.37 83.75
C LEU A 339 -121.13 -59.95 83.56
N ALA A 340 -121.48 -59.00 84.43
CA ALA A 340 -120.96 -57.64 84.39
C ALA A 340 -119.44 -57.58 84.68
N ALA A 341 -118.97 -58.33 85.68
CA ALA A 341 -117.54 -58.45 85.98
C ALA A 341 -116.77 -59.08 84.81
N ARG A 342 -117.31 -60.14 84.20
CA ARG A 342 -116.73 -60.77 83.01
C ARG A 342 -116.72 -59.82 81.80
N GLY A 343 -117.76 -59.00 81.63
CA GLY A 343 -117.82 -57.98 80.58
C GLY A 343 -116.79 -56.86 80.77
N ASN A 344 -116.54 -56.44 82.01
CA ASN A 344 -115.51 -55.44 82.32
C ASN A 344 -114.10 -56.01 82.13
N GLN A 345 -113.87 -57.26 82.52
CA GLN A 345 -112.60 -57.94 82.26
C GLN A 345 -112.35 -58.12 80.75
N ALA A 346 -113.38 -58.48 79.98
CA ALA A 346 -113.28 -58.56 78.51
C ALA A 346 -112.95 -57.20 77.87
N LYS A 347 -113.55 -56.10 78.36
CA LYS A 347 -113.20 -54.74 77.91
C LYS A 347 -111.75 -54.37 78.25
N ALA A 348 -111.28 -54.69 79.46
CA ALA A 348 -109.90 -54.43 79.88
C ALA A 348 -108.88 -55.24 79.04
N VAL A 349 -109.18 -56.52 78.76
CA VAL A 349 -108.38 -57.36 77.86
C VAL A 349 -108.38 -56.78 76.44
N GLY A 350 -109.54 -56.36 75.92
CA GLY A 350 -109.62 -55.71 74.60
C GLY A 350 -108.78 -54.43 74.49
N VAL A 351 -108.76 -53.59 75.54
CA VAL A 351 -107.92 -52.37 75.58
C VAL A 351 -106.43 -52.73 75.65
N LEU A 352 -106.05 -53.78 76.38
CA LEU A 352 -104.66 -54.25 76.41
C LEU A 352 -104.23 -54.86 75.08
N GLU A 353 -105.09 -55.62 74.40
CA GLU A 353 -104.82 -56.17 73.07
C GLU A 353 -104.67 -55.06 72.02
N THR A 354 -105.48 -54.01 72.05
CA THR A 354 -105.30 -52.85 71.15
C THR A 354 -104.00 -52.11 71.47
N ARG A 355 -103.67 -51.94 72.76
CA ARG A 355 -102.40 -51.30 73.20
C ARG A 355 -101.17 -52.11 72.74
N VAL A 356 -101.22 -53.44 72.82
CA VAL A 356 -100.15 -54.32 72.35
C VAL A 356 -100.01 -54.20 70.83
N LYS A 357 -101.11 -54.24 70.08
CA LYS A 357 -101.08 -54.06 68.61
C LYS A 357 -100.55 -52.69 68.20
N GLU A 358 -100.93 -51.62 68.90
CA GLU A 358 -100.41 -50.27 68.67
C GLU A 358 -98.91 -50.19 68.95
N LEU A 359 -98.43 -50.82 70.03
CA LEU A 359 -97.01 -50.89 70.37
C LEU A 359 -96.21 -51.73 69.37
N GLU A 360 -96.75 -52.87 68.91
CA GLU A 360 -96.13 -53.70 67.87
C GLU A 360 -96.02 -52.93 66.55
N GLN A 361 -97.09 -52.25 66.13
CA GLN A 361 -97.08 -51.39 64.93
C GLN A 361 -96.10 -50.21 65.07
N SER A 362 -96.06 -49.57 66.24
CA SER A 362 -95.11 -48.49 66.51
C SER A 362 -93.66 -48.97 66.55
N LEU A 363 -93.41 -50.17 67.07
CA LEU A 363 -92.07 -50.78 67.10
C LEU A 363 -91.62 -51.10 65.68
N GLN A 364 -92.47 -51.76 64.90
CA GLN A 364 -92.19 -52.10 63.50
C GLN A 364 -91.92 -50.84 62.65
N ALA A 365 -92.73 -49.79 62.82
CA ALA A 365 -92.49 -48.52 62.15
C ALA A 365 -91.14 -47.88 62.54
N SER A 366 -90.75 -47.96 63.83
CA SER A 366 -89.43 -47.46 64.27
C SER A 366 -88.27 -48.30 63.73
N GLU A 367 -88.46 -49.62 63.59
CA GLU A 367 -87.47 -50.56 63.11
C GLU A 367 -87.26 -50.41 61.59
N GLU A 368 -88.34 -50.20 60.84
CA GLU A 368 -88.31 -49.82 59.42
C GLU A 368 -87.64 -48.44 59.22
N GLN A 369 -87.93 -47.45 60.07
CA GLN A 369 -87.24 -46.15 60.04
C GLN A 369 -85.75 -46.25 60.34
N LEU A 370 -85.36 -47.06 61.34
CA LEU A 370 -83.95 -47.32 61.66
C LEU A 370 -83.25 -48.05 60.51
N SER A 371 -83.91 -49.02 59.88
CA SER A 371 -83.39 -49.71 58.69
C SER A 371 -83.20 -48.75 57.51
N GLN A 372 -84.18 -47.88 57.24
CA GLN A 372 -84.08 -46.85 56.21
C GLN A 372 -82.95 -45.86 56.51
N SER A 373 -82.85 -45.36 57.75
CA SER A 373 -81.76 -44.47 58.18
C SER A 373 -80.40 -45.16 58.03
N ARG A 374 -80.26 -46.41 58.46
CA ARG A 374 -79.03 -47.19 58.31
C ARG A 374 -78.63 -47.37 56.84
N ASN A 375 -79.59 -47.63 55.95
CA ASN A 375 -79.32 -47.72 54.51
C ASN A 375 -78.90 -46.37 53.92
N THR A 376 -79.51 -45.26 54.36
CA THR A 376 -79.09 -43.91 53.92
C THR A 376 -77.70 -43.55 54.41
N VAL A 377 -77.35 -43.89 55.66
CA VAL A 377 -76.00 -43.68 56.22
C VAL A 377 -74.96 -44.52 55.47
N ALA A 378 -75.26 -45.80 55.21
CA ALA A 378 -74.36 -46.66 54.42
C ALA A 378 -74.16 -46.13 52.98
N ALA A 379 -75.21 -45.59 52.35
CA ALA A 379 -75.11 -44.95 51.04
C ALA A 379 -74.26 -43.67 51.08
N GLN A 380 -74.42 -42.85 52.11
CA GLN A 380 -73.61 -41.64 52.34
C GLN A 380 -72.14 -41.98 52.61
N GLU A 381 -71.84 -42.97 53.44
CA GLU A 381 -70.48 -43.46 53.69
C GLU A 381 -69.81 -43.96 52.41
N ALA A 382 -70.54 -44.74 51.60
CA ALA A 382 -70.05 -45.19 50.29
C ALA A 382 -69.76 -44.01 49.34
N GLN A 383 -70.58 -42.96 49.37
CA GLN A 383 -70.36 -41.74 48.58
C GLN A 383 -69.12 -40.97 49.08
N ILE A 384 -68.94 -40.83 50.38
CA ILE A 384 -67.75 -40.19 50.98
C ILE A 384 -66.48 -40.96 50.59
N GLN A 385 -66.49 -42.29 50.67
CA GLN A 385 -65.34 -43.08 50.26
C GLN A 385 -64.99 -42.90 48.78
N LYS A 386 -66.00 -42.89 47.88
CA LYS A 386 -65.79 -42.60 46.45
C LYS A 386 -65.21 -41.21 46.21
N LEU A 387 -65.63 -40.20 46.99
CA LEU A 387 -65.08 -38.86 46.90
C LEU A 387 -63.62 -38.81 47.39
N ILE A 388 -63.27 -39.54 48.45
CA ILE A 388 -61.89 -39.63 48.94
C ILE A 388 -60.98 -40.28 47.89
N THR A 389 -61.39 -41.40 47.30
CA THR A 389 -60.60 -42.08 46.26
C THR A 389 -60.44 -41.20 45.02
N ALA A 390 -61.51 -40.54 44.56
CA ALA A 390 -61.45 -39.62 43.44
C ALA A 390 -60.54 -38.39 43.72
N ASN A 391 -60.53 -37.90 44.96
CA ASN A 391 -59.65 -36.80 45.36
C ASN A 391 -58.17 -37.24 45.43
N GLN A 392 -57.89 -38.46 45.87
CA GLN A 392 -56.55 -39.05 45.84
C GLN A 392 -56.05 -39.21 44.40
N GLU A 393 -56.87 -39.77 43.51
CA GLU A 393 -56.54 -39.88 42.08
C GLU A 393 -56.29 -38.51 41.46
N ARG A 394 -57.13 -37.51 41.75
CA ARG A 394 -56.92 -36.13 41.30
C ARG A 394 -55.61 -35.55 41.82
N SER A 395 -55.23 -35.80 43.07
CA SER A 395 -53.96 -35.32 43.62
C SER A 395 -52.75 -35.94 42.93
N LEU A 396 -52.81 -37.24 42.62
CA LEU A 396 -51.75 -37.94 41.88
C LEU A 396 -51.65 -37.42 40.44
N SER A 397 -52.78 -37.24 39.76
CA SER A 397 -52.80 -36.62 38.43
C SER A 397 -52.27 -35.19 38.45
N GLN A 398 -52.60 -34.40 39.48
CA GLN A 398 -52.13 -33.02 39.62
C GLN A 398 -50.62 -32.97 39.87
N GLU A 399 -50.07 -33.88 40.67
CA GLU A 399 -48.62 -34.01 40.87
C GLU A 399 -47.91 -34.42 39.58
N GLN A 400 -48.46 -35.34 38.80
CA GLN A 400 -47.94 -35.69 37.48
C GLN A 400 -47.96 -34.50 36.51
N VAL A 401 -49.05 -33.72 36.49
CA VAL A 401 -49.13 -32.50 35.68
C VAL A 401 -48.06 -31.50 36.10
N LEU A 402 -47.84 -31.28 37.39
CA LEU A 402 -46.80 -30.36 37.88
C LEU A 402 -45.38 -30.81 37.47
N VAL A 403 -45.10 -32.11 37.52
CA VAL A 403 -43.81 -32.67 37.08
C VAL A 403 -43.62 -32.46 35.57
N ILE A 404 -44.65 -32.76 34.78
CA ILE A 404 -44.61 -32.58 33.32
C ILE A 404 -44.45 -31.08 32.98
N GLU A 405 -45.18 -30.20 33.64
CA GLU A 405 -45.04 -28.75 33.48
C GLU A 405 -43.63 -28.27 33.83
N GLN A 406 -43.04 -28.80 34.91
CA GLN A 406 -41.66 -28.47 35.28
C GLN A 406 -40.68 -28.91 34.18
N GLN A 407 -40.82 -30.13 33.66
CA GLN A 407 -40.00 -30.62 32.56
C GLN A 407 -40.13 -29.75 31.31
N PHE A 408 -41.34 -29.32 30.95
CA PHE A 408 -41.54 -28.39 29.84
C PHE A 408 -40.91 -27.03 30.10
N ARG A 409 -41.04 -26.47 31.31
CA ARG A 409 -40.39 -25.21 31.69
C ARG A 409 -38.87 -25.30 31.57
N GLU A 410 -38.27 -26.36 32.09
CA GLU A 410 -36.83 -26.60 31.98
C GLU A 410 -36.38 -26.76 30.53
N HIS A 411 -37.16 -27.47 29.71
CA HIS A 411 -36.86 -27.62 28.30
C HIS A 411 -36.99 -26.30 27.53
N THR A 412 -38.01 -25.50 27.82
CA THR A 412 -38.18 -24.15 27.26
C THR A 412 -37.00 -23.25 27.63
N HIS A 413 -36.59 -23.21 28.90
CA HIS A 413 -35.42 -22.43 29.32
C HIS A 413 -34.11 -22.90 28.67
N ALA A 414 -33.94 -24.21 28.49
CA ALA A 414 -32.78 -24.74 27.79
C ALA A 414 -32.75 -24.32 26.31
N LEU A 415 -33.91 -24.29 25.63
CA LEU A 415 -34.03 -23.81 24.26
C LEU A 415 -33.86 -22.29 24.17
N GLU A 416 -34.43 -21.51 25.09
CA GLU A 416 -34.23 -20.06 25.19
C GLU A 416 -32.75 -19.71 25.39
N ALA A 417 -32.05 -20.44 26.26
CA ALA A 417 -30.61 -20.26 26.46
C ALA A 417 -29.82 -20.58 25.18
N GLN A 418 -30.18 -21.65 24.45
CA GLN A 418 -29.55 -21.98 23.18
C GLN A 418 -29.80 -20.90 22.12
N ILE A 419 -31.03 -20.40 22.00
CA ILE A 419 -31.37 -19.30 21.09
C ILE A 419 -30.55 -18.06 21.45
N ALA A 420 -30.47 -17.68 22.73
CA ALA A 420 -29.68 -16.54 23.17
C ALA A 420 -28.19 -16.69 22.84
N THR A 421 -27.61 -17.89 23.01
CA THR A 421 -26.22 -18.13 22.61
C THR A 421 -26.02 -18.06 21.10
N LEU A 422 -26.95 -18.60 20.31
CA LEU A 422 -26.90 -18.54 18.85
C LEU A 422 -27.02 -17.10 18.37
N GLU A 423 -27.95 -16.32 18.92
CA GLU A 423 -28.11 -14.89 18.63
C GLU A 423 -26.84 -14.11 18.95
N GLN A 424 -26.22 -14.34 20.11
CA GLN A 424 -24.95 -13.71 20.47
C GLN A 424 -23.82 -14.06 19.49
N THR A 425 -23.68 -15.34 19.11
CA THR A 425 -22.67 -15.75 18.13
C THR A 425 -22.94 -15.17 16.75
N TRP A 426 -24.20 -15.07 16.35
CA TRP A 426 -24.60 -14.46 15.08
C TRP A 426 -24.28 -12.97 15.05
N VAL A 427 -24.61 -12.23 16.12
CA VAL A 427 -24.25 -10.80 16.26
C VAL A 427 -22.73 -10.63 16.29
N ALA A 428 -21.99 -11.49 16.98
CA ALA A 428 -20.53 -11.45 17.00
C ALA A 428 -19.94 -11.69 15.59
N ASN A 429 -20.46 -12.67 14.85
CA ASN A 429 -20.03 -12.95 13.48
C ASN A 429 -20.40 -11.81 12.52
N GLN A 430 -21.59 -11.21 12.67
CA GLN A 430 -22.01 -10.07 11.87
C GLN A 430 -21.09 -8.87 12.13
N THR A 431 -20.84 -8.54 13.40
CA THR A 431 -19.95 -7.42 13.77
C THR A 431 -18.51 -7.65 13.31
N ALA A 432 -17.99 -8.87 13.39
CA ALA A 432 -16.68 -9.23 12.85
C ALA A 432 -16.63 -9.08 11.32
N SER A 433 -17.66 -9.53 10.61
CA SER A 433 -17.78 -9.37 9.15
C SER A 433 -17.85 -7.89 8.74
N GLU A 434 -18.66 -7.09 9.43
CA GLU A 434 -18.74 -5.64 9.19
C GLU A 434 -17.41 -4.93 9.49
N GLN A 435 -16.68 -5.35 10.52
CA GLN A 435 -15.33 -4.83 10.78
C GLN A 435 -14.36 -5.20 9.68
N GLY A 436 -14.38 -6.45 9.18
CA GLY A 436 -13.58 -6.89 8.05
C GLY A 436 -13.91 -6.11 6.77
N MET A 437 -15.19 -5.86 6.49
CA MET A 437 -15.62 -5.03 5.36
C MET A 437 -15.09 -3.59 5.48
N ARG A 438 -15.21 -2.96 6.66
CA ARG A 438 -14.67 -1.60 6.89
C ARG A 438 -13.15 -1.55 6.73
N GLN A 439 -12.42 -2.59 7.17
CA GLN A 439 -10.97 -2.67 6.97
C GLN A 439 -10.61 -2.78 5.49
N LEU A 440 -11.28 -3.66 4.74
CA LEU A 440 -11.08 -3.79 3.30
C LEU A 440 -11.45 -2.51 2.54
N GLU A 441 -12.50 -1.79 2.96
CA GLU A 441 -12.85 -0.48 2.40
C GLU A 441 -11.74 0.54 2.64
N GLN A 442 -11.17 0.59 3.84
CA GLN A 442 -10.04 1.47 4.17
C GLN A 442 -8.78 1.13 3.37
N GLU A 443 -8.43 -0.16 3.25
CA GLU A 443 -7.31 -0.62 2.43
C GLU A 443 -7.52 -0.28 0.95
N ASN A 444 -8.73 -0.49 0.42
CA ASN A 444 -9.06 -0.10 -0.95
C ASN A 444 -8.93 1.41 -1.17
N MET A 445 -9.34 2.23 -0.21
CA MET A 445 -9.16 3.68 -0.27
C MET A 445 -7.68 4.07 -0.28
N ALA A 446 -6.87 3.48 0.61
CA ALA A 446 -5.42 3.72 0.65
C ALA A 446 -4.71 3.28 -0.64
N LEU A 447 -5.06 2.10 -1.18
CA LEU A 447 -4.55 1.62 -2.47
C LEU A 447 -4.95 2.53 -3.62
N LYS A 448 -6.19 3.05 -3.61
CA LYS A 448 -6.66 4.01 -4.62
C LYS A 448 -5.89 5.32 -4.53
N GLU A 449 -5.60 5.82 -3.34
CA GLU A 449 -4.78 7.02 -3.13
C GLU A 449 -3.35 6.83 -3.64
N SER A 450 -2.70 5.72 -3.28
CA SER A 450 -1.36 5.36 -3.77
C SER A 450 -1.34 5.20 -5.29
N ARG A 451 -2.36 4.55 -5.88
CA ARG A 451 -2.51 4.46 -7.34
C ARG A 451 -2.61 5.84 -7.97
N ASN A 452 -3.46 6.72 -7.43
CA ASN A 452 -3.62 8.08 -7.95
C ASN A 452 -2.31 8.88 -7.85
N GLU A 453 -1.54 8.69 -6.78
CA GLU A 453 -0.23 9.31 -6.61
C GLU A 453 0.78 8.81 -7.66
N CYS A 454 0.85 7.49 -7.88
CA CYS A 454 1.64 6.91 -8.97
C CYS A 454 1.21 7.44 -10.35
N GLU A 455 -0.09 7.57 -10.60
CA GLU A 455 -0.61 8.14 -11.85
C GLU A 455 -0.20 9.62 -12.01
N ARG A 456 -0.24 10.43 -10.95
CA ARG A 456 0.24 11.83 -10.97
C ARG A 456 1.74 11.90 -11.24
N ASN A 457 2.54 11.07 -10.56
CA ASN A 457 3.99 11.01 -10.77
C ASN A 457 4.32 10.59 -12.20
N LEU A 458 3.61 9.60 -12.75
CA LEU A 458 3.76 9.18 -14.14
C LEU A 458 3.45 10.33 -15.12
N GLN A 459 2.39 11.10 -14.87
CA GLN A 459 2.05 12.27 -15.69
C GLN A 459 3.15 13.35 -15.61
N GLN A 460 3.72 13.58 -14.43
CA GLN A 460 4.85 14.50 -14.27
C GLN A 460 6.07 14.04 -15.07
N TYR A 461 6.47 12.77 -14.96
CA TYR A 461 7.57 12.21 -15.75
C TYR A 461 7.31 12.29 -17.26
N GLN A 462 6.08 12.07 -17.71
CA GLN A 462 5.70 12.25 -19.11
C GLN A 462 5.86 13.69 -19.58
N LEU A 463 5.47 14.67 -18.77
CA LEU A 463 5.65 16.10 -19.06
C LEU A 463 7.13 16.48 -19.11
N GLU A 464 7.94 16.01 -18.17
CA GLU A 464 9.39 16.23 -18.16
C GLU A 464 10.08 15.61 -19.38
N LEU A 465 9.72 14.37 -19.72
CA LEU A 465 10.25 13.70 -20.91
C LEU A 465 9.87 14.44 -22.20
N LYS A 466 8.67 15.02 -22.26
CA LYS A 466 8.26 15.89 -23.37
C LYS A 466 9.11 17.16 -23.42
N LYS A 467 9.31 17.84 -22.29
CA LYS A 467 10.19 19.03 -22.21
C LYS A 467 11.61 18.72 -22.67
N LEU A 468 12.20 17.62 -22.19
CA LEU A 468 13.55 17.21 -22.59
C LEU A 468 13.65 16.87 -24.07
N LYS A 469 12.61 16.25 -24.66
CA LYS A 469 12.54 16.04 -26.11
C LYS A 469 12.47 17.34 -26.88
N ASP A 470 11.65 18.29 -26.43
CA ASP A 470 11.53 19.61 -27.05
C ASP A 470 12.88 20.37 -26.94
N GLU A 471 13.52 20.37 -25.78
CA GLU A 471 14.86 20.94 -25.59
C GLU A 471 15.92 20.26 -26.47
N TRP A 472 15.87 18.94 -26.60
CA TRP A 472 16.79 18.20 -27.47
C TRP A 472 16.58 18.58 -28.95
N SER A 473 15.32 18.66 -29.40
CA SER A 473 14.99 19.11 -30.76
C SER A 473 15.46 20.55 -31.02
N GLN A 474 15.35 21.43 -30.02
CA GLN A 474 15.87 22.80 -30.11
C GLN A 474 17.41 22.81 -30.21
N ARG A 475 18.10 21.99 -29.42
CA ARG A 475 19.57 21.85 -29.50
C ARG A 475 20.00 21.27 -30.84
N GLU A 476 19.25 20.32 -31.40
CA GLU A 476 19.49 19.79 -32.73
C GLU A 476 19.38 20.88 -33.80
N ILE A 477 18.31 21.69 -33.77
CA ILE A 477 18.14 22.84 -34.67
C ILE A 477 19.33 23.80 -34.56
N VAL A 478 19.74 24.17 -33.34
CA VAL A 478 20.88 25.06 -33.12
C VAL A 478 22.19 24.44 -33.62
N SER A 479 22.40 23.14 -33.39
CA SER A 479 23.60 22.43 -33.85
C SER A 479 23.66 22.37 -35.38
N VAL A 480 22.54 22.16 -36.05
CA VAL A 480 22.46 22.18 -37.52
C VAL A 480 22.75 23.58 -38.06
N ALA A 481 22.17 24.63 -37.45
CA ALA A 481 22.44 26.01 -37.84
C ALA A 481 23.92 26.39 -37.63
N MET A 482 24.53 25.96 -36.52
CA MET A 482 25.96 26.15 -36.26
C MET A 482 26.82 25.43 -37.32
N ALA A 483 26.47 24.19 -37.70
CA ALA A 483 27.18 23.45 -38.73
C ALA A 483 27.08 24.13 -40.10
N GLN A 484 25.91 24.67 -40.45
CA GLN A 484 25.71 25.45 -41.68
C GLN A 484 26.56 26.73 -41.67
N ALA A 485 26.57 27.49 -40.57
CA ALA A 485 27.40 28.68 -40.44
C ALA A 485 28.90 28.37 -40.57
N LEU A 486 29.37 27.27 -39.96
CA LEU A 486 30.75 26.82 -40.12
C LEU A 486 31.08 26.44 -41.57
N GLU A 487 30.13 25.87 -42.29
CA GLU A 487 30.31 25.51 -43.70
C GLU A 487 30.36 26.76 -44.60
N GLU A 488 29.53 27.77 -44.33
CA GLU A 488 29.61 29.07 -45.01
C GLU A 488 30.96 29.75 -44.75
N VAL A 489 31.46 29.73 -43.51
CA VAL A 489 32.79 30.24 -43.17
C VAL A 489 33.90 29.45 -43.87
N ARG A 490 33.76 28.12 -44.00
CA ARG A 490 34.72 27.30 -44.78
C ARG A 490 34.73 27.71 -46.25
N LYS A 491 33.56 27.87 -46.88
CA LYS A 491 33.45 28.33 -48.27
C LYS A 491 34.09 29.69 -48.47
N GLN A 492 33.80 30.66 -47.59
CA GLN A 492 34.44 31.98 -47.64
C GLN A 492 35.96 31.86 -47.50
N ARG A 493 36.47 31.01 -46.59
CA ARG A 493 37.90 30.75 -46.46
C ARG A 493 38.50 30.15 -47.73
N GLU A 494 37.82 29.20 -48.37
CA GLU A 494 38.25 28.59 -49.64
C GLU A 494 38.28 29.61 -50.78
N GLU A 495 37.28 30.48 -50.88
CA GLU A 495 37.24 31.60 -51.84
C GLU A 495 38.40 32.58 -51.62
N PHE A 496 38.64 33.01 -50.37
CA PHE A 496 39.79 33.87 -50.06
C PHE A 496 41.13 33.18 -50.32
N GLN A 497 41.22 31.87 -50.08
CA GLN A 497 42.41 31.09 -50.38
C GLN A 497 42.66 31.03 -51.90
N GLN A 498 41.61 30.84 -52.71
CA GLN A 498 41.69 30.88 -54.17
C GLN A 498 42.16 32.26 -54.65
N GLN A 499 41.55 33.34 -54.15
CA GLN A 499 41.99 34.71 -54.46
C GLN A 499 43.45 34.95 -54.08
N ALA A 500 43.91 34.46 -52.93
CA ALA A 500 45.30 34.56 -52.52
C ALA A 500 46.25 33.80 -53.48
N THR A 501 45.84 32.61 -53.95
CA THR A 501 46.64 31.86 -54.95
C THR A 501 46.70 32.57 -56.30
N GLU A 502 45.61 33.18 -56.75
CA GLU A 502 45.57 33.98 -57.99
C GLU A 502 46.47 35.22 -57.87
N LEU A 503 46.39 35.96 -56.77
CA LEU A 503 47.26 37.11 -56.52
C LEU A 503 48.73 36.70 -56.45
N THR A 504 49.06 35.57 -55.82
CA THR A 504 50.43 35.04 -55.77
C THR A 504 50.93 34.72 -57.18
N ALA A 505 50.12 34.07 -58.02
CA ALA A 505 50.48 33.77 -59.40
C ALA A 505 50.72 35.05 -60.23
N ILE A 506 49.92 36.11 -60.01
CA ILE A 506 50.13 37.41 -60.65
C ILE A 506 51.44 38.04 -60.19
N VAL A 507 51.76 37.97 -58.89
CA VAL A 507 53.04 38.48 -58.36
C VAL A 507 54.21 37.72 -58.97
N ASP A 508 54.17 36.39 -59.00
CA ASP A 508 55.21 35.55 -59.62
C ASP A 508 55.42 35.89 -61.11
N GLU A 509 54.34 36.20 -61.83
CA GLU A 509 54.38 36.67 -63.23
C GLU A 509 55.06 38.03 -63.36
N LYS A 510 54.76 38.98 -62.46
CA LYS A 510 55.41 40.28 -62.44
C LYS A 510 56.87 40.18 -62.05
N GLU A 511 57.23 39.32 -61.10
CA GLU A 511 58.62 39.05 -60.72
C GLU A 511 59.41 38.36 -61.84
N ARG A 512 58.80 37.43 -62.59
CA ARG A 512 59.40 36.87 -63.80
C ARG A 512 59.65 37.97 -64.85
N SER A 513 58.65 38.80 -65.13
CA SER A 513 58.78 39.91 -66.06
C SER A 513 59.80 40.96 -65.62
N LEU A 514 59.92 41.22 -64.31
CA LEU A 514 60.96 42.09 -63.76
C LEU A 514 62.34 41.48 -63.93
N ARG A 515 62.54 40.20 -63.60
CA ARG A 515 63.81 39.49 -63.84
C ARG A 515 64.23 39.52 -65.30
N GLU A 516 63.31 39.27 -66.22
CA GLU A 516 63.56 39.37 -67.66
C GLU A 516 63.99 40.80 -68.05
N LYS A 517 63.36 41.83 -67.49
CA LYS A 517 63.75 43.23 -67.74
C LYS A 517 65.10 43.58 -67.12
N ASP A 518 65.40 43.10 -65.93
CA ASP A 518 66.70 43.31 -65.27
C ASP A 518 67.83 42.64 -66.06
N GLU A 519 67.60 41.44 -66.62
CA GLU A 519 68.53 40.78 -67.53
C GLU A 519 68.77 41.59 -68.81
N VAL A 520 67.70 42.14 -69.41
CA VAL A 520 67.81 43.03 -70.58
C VAL A 520 68.54 44.34 -70.22
N LEU A 521 68.27 44.92 -69.06
CA LEU A 521 68.96 46.12 -68.59
C LEU A 521 70.44 45.83 -68.36
N LEU A 522 70.79 44.70 -67.74
CA LEU A 522 72.18 44.29 -67.55
C LEU A 522 72.90 44.10 -68.89
N GLN A 523 72.23 43.51 -69.89
CA GLN A 523 72.78 43.42 -71.25
C GLN A 523 73.03 44.81 -71.84
N LYS A 524 72.11 45.76 -71.66
CA LYS A 524 72.26 47.15 -72.12
C LYS A 524 73.36 47.90 -71.38
N GLU A 525 73.52 47.69 -70.07
CA GLU A 525 74.63 48.25 -69.30
C GLU A 525 75.99 47.69 -69.76
N GLN A 526 76.06 46.40 -70.09
CA GLN A 526 77.26 45.80 -70.68
C GLN A 526 77.58 46.40 -72.06
N GLU A 527 76.58 46.60 -72.91
CA GLU A 527 76.73 47.30 -74.19
C GLU A 527 77.24 48.74 -73.98
N LEU A 528 76.70 49.48 -73.00
CA LEU A 528 77.16 50.82 -72.66
C LEU A 528 78.62 50.82 -72.15
N CYS A 529 79.00 49.88 -71.29
CA CYS A 529 80.39 49.74 -70.84
C CYS A 529 81.35 49.43 -72.01
N GLN A 530 80.91 48.66 -73.01
CA GLN A 530 81.70 48.42 -74.22
C GLN A 530 81.83 49.70 -75.06
N LEU A 531 80.75 50.46 -75.19
CA LEU A 531 80.75 51.76 -75.87
C LEU A 531 81.64 52.78 -75.14
N GLU A 532 81.59 52.85 -73.81
CA GLU A 532 82.48 53.70 -73.00
C GLU A 532 83.94 53.32 -73.20
N LYS A 533 84.30 52.03 -73.14
CA LYS A 533 85.67 51.58 -73.45
C LYS A 533 86.10 51.96 -74.87
N GLY A 534 85.18 51.87 -75.83
CA GLY A 534 85.40 52.33 -77.20
C GLY A 534 85.62 53.84 -77.28
N HIS A 535 84.82 54.62 -76.56
CA HIS A 535 84.93 56.07 -76.45
C HIS A 535 86.25 56.49 -75.80
N ASP A 536 86.64 55.87 -74.68
CA ASP A 536 87.89 56.16 -73.97
C ASP A 536 89.11 55.81 -74.83
N SER A 537 89.05 54.71 -75.58
CA SER A 537 90.06 54.35 -76.57
C SER A 537 90.16 55.40 -77.68
N ALA A 538 89.02 55.90 -78.18
CA ALA A 538 88.99 56.97 -79.16
C ALA A 538 89.52 58.30 -78.59
N LEU A 539 89.19 58.62 -77.33
CA LEU A 539 89.73 59.78 -76.61
C LEU A 539 91.25 59.68 -76.46
N LEU A 540 91.77 58.51 -76.10
CA LEU A 540 93.21 58.24 -76.03
C LEU A 540 93.87 58.42 -77.40
N GLN A 541 93.26 57.92 -78.48
CA GLN A 541 93.74 58.15 -79.84
C GLN A 541 93.74 59.64 -80.22
N ILE A 542 92.69 60.38 -79.87
CA ILE A 542 92.62 61.83 -80.09
C ILE A 542 93.72 62.54 -79.31
N HIS A 543 93.93 62.20 -78.04
CA HIS A 543 94.98 62.79 -77.21
C HIS A 543 96.38 62.45 -77.76
N GLN A 544 96.57 61.24 -78.27
CA GLN A 544 97.84 60.82 -78.88
C GLN A 544 98.12 61.61 -80.18
N LEU A 545 97.11 61.80 -81.03
CA LEU A 545 97.20 62.67 -82.21
C LEU A 545 97.41 64.14 -81.83
N GLN A 546 96.82 64.62 -80.73
CA GLN A 546 97.08 65.96 -80.19
C GLN A 546 98.54 66.12 -79.75
N CYS A 547 99.11 65.13 -79.05
CA CYS A 547 100.53 65.12 -78.69
C CYS A 547 101.44 65.10 -79.94
N GLU A 548 101.09 64.34 -80.98
CA GLU A 548 101.83 64.33 -82.25
C GLU A 548 101.76 65.69 -82.99
N LEU A 549 100.61 66.38 -82.93
CA LEU A 549 100.46 67.73 -83.45
C LEU A 549 101.29 68.77 -82.67
N GLU A 550 101.36 68.67 -81.34
CA GLU A 550 102.20 69.55 -80.52
C GLU A 550 103.71 69.29 -80.71
N ALA A 551 104.11 68.03 -80.92
CA ALA A 551 105.49 67.67 -81.26
C ALA A 551 105.91 68.23 -82.64
N LEU A 552 105.01 68.21 -83.63
CA LEU A 552 105.27 68.80 -84.95
C LEU A 552 105.28 70.34 -84.95
N LYS A 553 104.58 70.98 -84.00
CA LYS A 553 104.68 72.43 -83.76
C LYS A 553 105.99 72.80 -83.09
N SER A 554 106.51 71.95 -82.20
CA SER A 554 107.78 72.16 -81.48
C SER A 554 109.01 72.01 -82.40
N CYS A 555 108.98 71.11 -83.38
CA CYS A 555 110.07 70.93 -84.37
C CYS A 555 110.12 71.99 -85.49
N LYS A 556 109.17 72.94 -85.55
CA LYS A 556 109.17 74.06 -86.51
C LYS A 556 109.54 75.41 -85.88
N ALA A 557 109.91 75.43 -84.60
CA ALA A 557 110.09 76.65 -83.81
C ALA A 557 111.57 77.00 -83.46
N GLU A 558 112.56 76.38 -84.13
CA GLU A 558 114.00 76.72 -83.98
C GLU A 558 114.63 77.45 -85.19
N GLU A 559 113.86 77.81 -86.24
CA GLU A 559 114.30 78.67 -87.35
C GLU A 559 113.36 79.89 -87.53
N ALA A 560 113.51 80.91 -86.67
CA ALA A 560 113.40 82.35 -86.98
C ALA A 560 113.23 83.19 -85.70
N MET A 561 114.18 84.09 -85.45
CA MET A 561 114.15 85.11 -84.39
C MET A 561 113.42 86.41 -84.82
N ALA A 562 112.93 87.15 -83.82
CA ALA A 562 112.47 88.55 -83.81
C ALA A 562 111.01 88.76 -84.30
N THR A 563 110.09 89.47 -83.63
CA THR A 563 110.14 90.63 -82.72
C THR A 563 108.85 90.72 -81.88
N THR A 564 109.01 90.97 -80.57
CA THR A 564 108.35 91.95 -79.67
C THR A 564 106.89 92.45 -79.86
N ILE A 565 106.18 92.51 -78.71
CA ILE A 565 105.26 93.55 -78.17
C ILE A 565 103.74 93.21 -78.01
N GLU A 566 103.28 93.39 -76.74
CA GLU A 566 101.98 93.81 -76.16
C GLU A 566 100.65 93.15 -76.57
N GLU A 567 99.91 92.60 -75.59
CA GLU A 567 98.73 93.16 -74.89
C GLU A 567 97.39 93.10 -75.66
N ASP A 568 96.47 92.34 -75.04
CA ASP A 568 95.03 92.59 -74.89
C ASP A 568 94.06 92.70 -76.08
N LEU A 569 92.80 92.35 -75.73
CA LEU A 569 91.54 92.55 -76.44
C LEU A 569 91.30 91.65 -77.68
N VAL A 570 90.11 91.12 -77.98
CA VAL A 570 88.82 90.91 -77.29
C VAL A 570 87.93 90.30 -78.39
N GLN A 571 87.09 89.33 -78.00
CA GLN A 571 85.75 89.07 -78.56
C GLN A 571 85.52 88.58 -80.01
N LEU A 572 84.47 87.75 -80.07
CA LEU A 572 83.43 87.68 -81.11
C LEU A 572 83.86 86.95 -82.42
N GLN A 573 83.12 86.01 -82.99
CA GLN A 573 81.72 85.64 -82.85
C GLN A 573 81.39 84.54 -83.85
N GLY A 574 80.54 83.59 -83.44
CA GLY A 574 79.60 82.87 -84.32
C GLY A 574 80.22 81.78 -85.21
N HIS A 575 79.56 80.68 -85.53
CA HIS A 575 78.15 80.32 -85.64
C HIS A 575 77.98 78.85 -85.17
N LYS A 576 76.95 78.45 -84.41
CA LYS A 576 75.57 78.07 -84.82
C LYS A 576 75.53 76.95 -85.89
N PRO A 577 74.55 76.02 -85.89
CA PRO A 577 73.14 76.21 -85.47
C PRO A 577 72.62 75.07 -84.53
N LEU A 578 71.71 75.28 -83.57
CA LEU A 578 70.29 75.64 -83.63
C LEU A 578 69.41 74.73 -84.51
N VAL A 579 68.24 74.38 -83.95
CA VAL A 579 66.96 73.96 -84.57
C VAL A 579 66.68 72.45 -84.46
N ILE A 580 65.97 72.00 -83.40
CA ILE A 580 64.49 71.90 -83.23
C ILE A 580 63.91 70.71 -84.03
N SER A 581 63.35 69.69 -83.39
CA SER A 581 61.91 69.61 -82.99
C SER A 581 61.74 68.50 -81.94
N LYS A 582 61.17 68.75 -80.75
CA LYS A 582 59.72 68.81 -80.43
C LYS A 582 59.05 67.46 -80.77
N VAL A 583 58.40 66.78 -79.81
CA VAL A 583 56.96 66.93 -79.56
C VAL A 583 56.51 66.08 -78.35
N MET A 584 55.60 66.66 -77.55
CA MET A 584 54.63 66.06 -76.61
C MET A 584 55.17 65.48 -75.29
N GLN A 585 54.63 65.80 -74.11
CA GLN A 585 53.47 66.60 -73.73
C GLN A 585 53.57 66.74 -72.19
N ASP A 586 53.52 67.94 -71.65
CA ASP A 586 53.24 68.19 -70.24
C ASP A 586 52.60 69.58 -70.14
N PRO A 587 51.32 69.69 -69.74
CA PRO A 587 50.71 70.98 -69.52
C PRO A 587 50.48 71.28 -68.03
N ALA A 588 50.71 72.56 -67.75
CA ALA A 588 50.22 73.40 -66.67
C ALA A 588 48.76 73.15 -66.24
N TYR A 589 48.46 73.42 -64.96
CA TYR A 589 47.58 74.50 -64.43
C TYR A 589 47.30 74.20 -62.94
N GLN A 590 47.82 75.03 -62.00
CA GLN A 590 47.12 76.08 -61.22
C GLN A 590 46.04 75.62 -60.20
N LEU A 591 46.33 75.86 -58.91
CA LEU A 591 45.57 76.56 -57.83
C LEU A 591 44.01 76.61 -57.88
N PRO A 592 43.27 76.71 -56.73
CA PRO A 592 43.72 77.01 -55.36
C PRO A 592 43.04 76.20 -54.22
N ALA A 593 43.52 76.44 -52.98
CA ALA A 593 42.85 76.29 -51.67
C ALA A 593 42.55 74.84 -51.24
N THR A 594 42.92 74.37 -50.06
CA THR A 594 42.79 74.96 -48.72
C THR A 594 43.76 74.26 -47.76
N GLU A 595 44.29 75.08 -46.85
CA GLU A 595 44.54 74.77 -45.43
C GLU A 595 45.31 73.50 -45.04
N GLY A 596 46.48 73.75 -44.46
CA GLY A 596 46.89 73.12 -43.20
C GLY A 596 47.13 71.62 -43.27
N THR A 597 48.40 71.23 -43.26
CA THR A 597 48.80 70.00 -42.59
C THR A 597 49.11 70.34 -41.13
N PRO A 598 48.13 70.23 -40.22
CA PRO A 598 48.40 70.23 -38.81
C PRO A 598 48.93 68.85 -38.40
N ASN A 599 49.67 68.89 -37.31
CA ASN A 599 49.71 67.86 -36.29
C ASN A 599 48.39 67.06 -36.18
N GLY A 600 48.53 65.76 -35.93
CA GLY A 600 47.60 64.91 -35.15
C GLY A 600 46.14 64.87 -35.59
N GLU A 601 45.72 63.74 -36.18
CA GLU A 601 44.45 63.05 -35.88
C GLU A 601 44.28 61.83 -36.83
N VAL A 602 45.01 60.74 -36.57
CA VAL A 602 44.27 59.46 -36.48
C VAL A 602 43.33 59.75 -35.33
N GLY A 603 42.05 60.01 -35.64
CA GLY A 603 41.17 60.84 -34.81
C GLY A 603 41.39 60.59 -33.33
N ALA A 604 41.34 61.63 -32.49
CA ALA A 604 41.08 61.38 -31.07
C ALA A 604 39.82 60.48 -30.92
N MET A 605 38.95 60.47 -31.93
CA MET A 605 37.89 59.47 -32.13
C MET A 605 38.35 58.06 -32.56
N ASP A 606 39.33 57.85 -33.45
CA ASP A 606 39.77 56.51 -33.89
C ASP A 606 40.80 55.88 -32.95
N LEU A 607 41.79 56.65 -32.47
CA LEU A 607 42.69 56.21 -31.40
C LEU A 607 41.93 56.12 -30.07
N GLY A 608 40.96 57.03 -29.84
CA GLY A 608 40.07 56.97 -28.69
C GLY A 608 39.01 55.88 -28.79
N GLN A 609 38.51 55.53 -29.99
CA GLN A 609 37.66 54.35 -30.21
C GLN A 609 38.48 53.10 -30.01
N LEU A 610 39.69 53.00 -30.54
CA LEU A 610 40.55 51.84 -30.33
C LEU A 610 40.97 51.72 -28.86
N GLN A 611 41.19 52.84 -28.16
CA GLN A 611 41.52 52.87 -26.73
C GLN A 611 40.29 52.59 -25.85
N LYS A 612 39.10 53.02 -26.27
CA LYS A 612 37.82 52.71 -25.61
C LYS A 612 37.40 51.28 -25.86
N GLU A 613 37.59 50.74 -27.06
CA GLU A 613 37.40 49.32 -27.38
C GLU A 613 38.42 48.45 -26.65
N LYS A 614 39.69 48.88 -26.55
CA LYS A 614 40.67 48.22 -25.71
C LYS A 614 40.25 48.25 -24.24
N GLN A 615 39.75 49.39 -23.75
CA GLN A 615 39.30 49.53 -22.36
C GLN A 615 38.03 48.71 -22.10
N ASP A 616 37.09 48.65 -23.04
CA ASP A 616 35.86 47.85 -22.98
C ASP A 616 36.15 46.35 -23.11
N LEU A 617 37.13 45.95 -23.92
CA LEU A 617 37.61 44.57 -24.00
C LEU A 617 38.38 44.18 -22.74
N GLU A 618 39.21 45.07 -22.19
CA GLU A 618 39.83 44.87 -20.87
C GLU A 618 38.75 44.77 -19.78
N GLN A 619 37.70 45.60 -19.83
CA GLN A 619 36.57 45.53 -18.90
C GLN A 619 35.79 44.21 -19.06
N GLN A 620 35.46 43.79 -20.28
CA GLN A 620 34.85 42.49 -20.55
C GLN A 620 35.73 41.33 -20.11
N LEU A 621 37.05 41.43 -20.26
CA LEU A 621 37.97 40.40 -19.82
C LEU A 621 38.06 40.36 -18.30
N THR A 622 37.99 41.51 -17.62
CA THR A 622 37.88 41.57 -16.15
C THR A 622 36.53 41.05 -15.64
N GLU A 623 35.43 41.35 -16.32
CA GLU A 623 34.10 40.82 -16.00
C GLU A 623 34.01 39.32 -16.26
N LYS A 624 34.51 38.83 -17.39
CA LYS A 624 34.61 37.40 -17.68
C LYS A 624 35.51 36.70 -16.66
N ASN A 625 36.64 37.30 -16.27
CA ASN A 625 37.47 36.76 -15.18
C ASN A 625 36.74 36.78 -13.82
N LYS A 626 35.89 37.76 -13.55
CA LYS A 626 35.04 37.81 -12.35
C LYS A 626 33.95 36.73 -12.38
N ILE A 627 33.34 36.49 -13.55
CA ILE A 627 32.37 35.40 -13.77
C ILE A 627 33.06 34.04 -13.63
N ILE A 628 34.26 33.87 -14.18
CA ILE A 628 35.06 32.64 -14.03
C ILE A 628 35.40 32.42 -12.55
N LYS A 629 35.82 33.45 -11.82
CA LYS A 629 36.04 33.36 -10.36
C LYS A 629 34.75 32.99 -9.62
N GLN A 630 33.61 33.57 -9.99
CA GLN A 630 32.30 33.19 -9.41
C GLN A 630 31.89 31.75 -9.76
N MET A 631 32.14 31.28 -10.99
CA MET A 631 31.90 29.89 -11.38
C MET A 631 32.85 28.94 -10.68
N GLN A 632 34.13 29.29 -10.51
CA GLN A 632 35.11 28.52 -9.74
C GLN A 632 34.74 28.47 -8.26
N GLN A 633 34.24 29.57 -7.70
CA GLN A 633 33.72 29.64 -6.34
C GLN A 633 32.46 28.76 -6.18
N ARG A 634 31.50 28.85 -7.12
CA ARG A 634 30.32 27.96 -7.15
C ARG A 634 30.71 26.49 -7.32
N MET A 635 31.69 26.20 -8.17
CA MET A 635 32.23 24.84 -8.35
C MET A 635 32.92 24.34 -7.08
N LEU A 636 33.61 25.20 -6.34
CA LEU A 636 34.25 24.85 -5.07
C LEU A 636 33.19 24.60 -3.98
N GLU A 637 32.13 25.41 -3.95
CA GLU A 637 30.99 25.25 -3.06
C GLU A 637 30.22 23.97 -3.40
N LEU A 638 29.89 23.74 -4.67
CA LEU A 638 29.32 22.48 -5.17
C LEU A 638 30.21 21.30 -4.81
N LYS A 639 31.53 21.38 -5.01
CA LYS A 639 32.47 20.33 -4.63
C LYS A 639 32.48 20.11 -3.12
N LYS A 640 32.35 21.14 -2.30
CA LYS A 640 32.22 21.00 -0.83
C LYS A 640 30.88 20.40 -0.42
N THR A 641 29.79 20.74 -1.10
CA THR A 641 28.46 20.16 -0.88
C THR A 641 28.45 18.69 -1.31
N LEU A 642 28.94 18.37 -2.50
CA LEU A 642 29.14 17.00 -2.99
C LEU A 642 30.10 16.21 -2.11
N GLN A 643 31.17 16.82 -1.59
CA GLN A 643 32.11 16.14 -0.68
C GLN A 643 31.53 15.95 0.73
N LYS A 644 30.53 16.75 1.13
CA LYS A 644 29.73 16.52 2.34
C LYS A 644 28.70 15.41 2.13
N GLU A 645 28.10 15.32 0.94
CA GLU A 645 27.12 14.28 0.60
C GLU A 645 27.75 12.92 0.26
N LEU A 646 28.93 12.91 -0.38
CA LEU A 646 29.69 11.69 -0.67
C LEU A 646 30.42 11.11 0.55
N LYS A 647 30.26 11.71 1.73
CA LYS A 647 30.78 11.17 2.99
C LYS A 647 29.83 10.13 3.57
N ILE A 648 29.47 9.15 2.75
CA ILE A 648 29.04 7.83 3.18
C ILE A 648 30.31 7.15 3.71
N ARG A 649 30.36 6.94 5.04
CA ARG A 649 31.29 5.99 5.65
C ARG A 649 30.90 4.57 5.23
N PRO A 650 31.85 3.63 5.09
CA PRO A 650 31.59 2.28 4.62
C PRO A 650 30.90 1.41 5.69
N ASP A 651 30.28 0.35 5.18
CA ASP A 651 29.41 -0.70 5.75
C ASP A 651 29.85 -1.48 7.01
N SER A 652 28.83 -2.18 7.55
CA SER A 652 28.84 -3.52 8.22
C SER A 652 28.95 -3.64 9.76
N GLU A 653 27.81 -4.12 10.31
CA GLU A 653 27.63 -5.19 11.32
C GLU A 653 27.99 -5.00 12.82
N LEU A 654 26.94 -5.11 13.64
CA LEU A 654 26.75 -5.92 14.87
C LEU A 654 27.78 -5.87 16.04
N PHE A 655 27.24 -5.46 17.22
CA PHE A 655 27.56 -5.86 18.64
C PHE A 655 29.04 -5.74 19.10
N GLU A 656 29.45 -5.16 20.25
CA GLU A 656 28.90 -5.13 21.60
C GLU A 656 29.71 -4.16 22.51
N VAL A 657 29.07 -3.68 23.59
CA VAL A 657 29.64 -3.43 24.95
C VAL A 657 30.54 -2.18 25.19
N ARG A 658 29.89 -1.18 25.83
CA ARG A 658 30.26 -0.54 27.13
C ARG A 658 30.86 0.88 27.18
N GLU A 659 30.20 1.64 28.07
CA GLU A 659 30.59 2.81 28.89
C GLU A 659 30.38 4.26 28.39
N LYS A 660 29.49 4.97 29.13
CA LYS A 660 29.26 6.43 29.27
C LYS A 660 30.51 7.16 29.81
N PRO A 661 30.60 8.52 29.88
CA PRO A 661 29.59 9.59 29.66
C PRO A 661 30.03 10.77 28.75
N GLY A 662 29.11 11.67 28.39
CA GLY A 662 29.33 12.90 27.57
C GLY A 662 30.01 14.06 28.35
N PRO A 663 29.81 15.36 28.00
CA PRO A 663 29.02 15.99 26.91
C PRO A 663 29.82 17.05 26.10
N GLU A 664 29.24 17.61 25.03
CA GLU A 664 29.13 19.06 24.75
C GLU A 664 28.85 19.40 23.27
N THR A 665 27.88 20.30 23.12
CA THR A 665 27.25 20.85 21.91
C THR A 665 28.16 21.82 21.13
N PRO A 666 27.80 22.16 19.88
CA PRO A 666 27.69 23.60 19.62
C PRO A 666 26.43 24.05 18.89
N ASN A 667 25.96 25.19 19.42
CA ASN A 667 24.97 26.15 19.02
C ASN A 667 24.83 26.47 17.51
N MET A 668 23.60 26.88 17.21
CA MET A 668 23.07 27.40 15.95
C MET A 668 23.47 28.87 15.61
N ALA A 669 23.41 29.14 14.30
CA ALA A 669 22.83 30.32 13.58
C ALA A 669 23.49 31.72 13.70
N PRO A 670 23.22 32.71 12.79
CA PRO A 670 22.18 32.81 11.71
C PRO A 670 22.77 33.21 10.31
N SER A 671 22.07 33.33 9.17
CA SER A 671 20.83 34.06 8.87
C SER A 671 20.23 33.74 7.48
N VAL A 672 18.91 33.51 7.49
CA VAL A 672 17.83 34.10 6.64
C VAL A 672 17.80 33.85 5.12
N THR A 673 16.80 33.06 4.69
CA THR A 673 15.84 33.42 3.63
C THR A 673 14.44 32.88 3.97
N ASN A 674 13.42 33.62 3.53
CA ASN A 674 12.04 33.65 4.02
C ASN A 674 11.14 32.43 3.74
N ASN A 675 10.42 32.03 4.80
CA ASN A 675 8.98 31.69 4.89
C ASN A 675 8.38 30.63 3.95
N ALA A 676 8.53 29.35 4.29
CA ALA A 676 7.53 28.31 4.09
C ALA A 676 7.92 27.02 4.86
N ASP A 677 7.96 27.03 6.20
CA ASP A 677 8.37 25.80 6.92
C ASP A 677 7.87 25.66 8.38
N LEU A 678 6.57 25.87 8.60
CA LEU A 678 5.92 25.50 9.87
C LEU A 678 5.34 24.08 9.87
N THR A 679 5.42 23.39 8.73
CA THR A 679 4.91 22.04 8.53
C THR A 679 6.01 21.00 8.72
N ASP A 680 7.21 21.25 8.17
CA ASP A 680 8.35 20.32 8.26
C ASP A 680 8.92 20.21 9.69
N ALA A 681 8.92 21.31 10.45
CA ALA A 681 9.28 21.28 11.89
C ALA A 681 8.30 20.49 12.77
N ARG A 682 7.04 20.30 12.32
CA ARG A 682 6.05 19.46 13.00
C ARG A 682 6.21 17.99 12.63
N GLU A 683 6.62 17.72 11.39
CA GLU A 683 6.80 16.37 10.83
C GLU A 683 8.10 15.71 11.33
N ILE A 684 9.21 16.46 11.35
CA ILE A 684 10.46 16.07 12.03
C ILE A 684 10.21 15.78 13.52
N ASN A 685 9.26 16.49 14.13
CA ASN A 685 8.85 16.26 15.51
C ASN A 685 8.11 14.93 15.71
N PHE A 686 7.34 14.41 14.75
CA PHE A 686 6.61 13.15 14.92
C PHE A 686 7.51 11.92 14.85
N GLU A 687 8.50 11.93 13.96
CA GLU A 687 9.46 10.82 13.86
C GLU A 687 10.39 10.79 15.07
N TYR A 688 10.86 11.95 15.52
CA TYR A 688 11.61 12.10 16.77
C TYR A 688 10.75 11.75 18.00
N LEU A 689 9.50 12.21 18.04
CA LEU A 689 8.55 11.89 19.11
C LEU A 689 8.27 10.39 19.17
N LYS A 690 8.07 9.72 18.03
CA LYS A 690 7.92 8.26 17.98
C LYS A 690 9.14 7.58 18.61
N HIS A 691 10.34 8.00 18.25
CA HIS A 691 11.57 7.46 18.84
C HIS A 691 11.68 7.75 20.35
N VAL A 692 11.39 8.98 20.78
CA VAL A 692 11.49 9.39 22.19
C VAL A 692 10.43 8.69 23.04
N VAL A 693 9.20 8.51 22.55
CA VAL A 693 8.13 7.78 23.24
C VAL A 693 8.45 6.29 23.30
N LEU A 694 8.90 5.66 22.21
CA LEU A 694 9.35 4.26 22.24
C LEU A 694 10.51 4.07 23.23
N LYS A 695 11.51 4.96 23.19
CA LYS A 695 12.65 4.91 24.11
C LYS A 695 12.22 5.15 25.55
N PHE A 696 11.28 6.06 25.81
CA PHE A 696 10.69 6.31 27.13
C PHE A 696 10.00 5.06 27.67
N MET A 697 9.23 4.35 26.83
CA MET A 697 8.50 3.14 27.22
C MET A 697 9.40 1.90 27.35
N SER A 698 10.55 1.86 26.69
CA SER A 698 11.43 0.69 26.63
C SER A 698 12.74 0.82 27.42
N CYS A 699 13.06 1.97 28.01
CA CYS A 699 14.25 2.15 28.83
C CYS A 699 14.00 1.85 30.32
N ARG A 700 15.09 1.76 31.11
CA ARG A 700 14.99 1.56 32.56
C ARG A 700 14.36 2.77 33.21
N GLU A 701 13.66 2.60 34.33
CA GLU A 701 12.90 3.66 34.98
C GLU A 701 13.79 4.90 35.26
N SER A 702 15.06 4.70 35.65
CA SER A 702 15.99 5.81 35.94
C SER A 702 16.38 6.62 34.71
N GLU A 703 16.35 6.00 33.53
CA GLU A 703 16.58 6.67 32.25
C GLU A 703 15.29 7.33 31.74
N ALA A 704 14.14 6.70 31.98
CA ALA A 704 12.83 7.28 31.67
C ALA A 704 12.61 8.61 32.41
N PHE A 705 13.10 8.74 33.66
CA PHE A 705 12.99 9.98 34.43
C PHE A 705 13.67 11.18 33.75
N HIS A 706 14.80 10.96 33.07
CA HIS A 706 15.48 11.99 32.29
C HIS A 706 14.75 12.32 30.98
N LEU A 707 14.04 11.35 30.41
CA LEU A 707 13.27 11.51 29.18
C LEU A 707 11.91 12.19 29.40
N ILE A 708 11.41 12.30 30.65
CA ILE A 708 10.16 13.01 30.97
C ILE A 708 10.16 14.43 30.41
N LYS A 709 11.27 15.19 30.56
CA LYS A 709 11.38 16.55 30.04
C LYS A 709 11.30 16.60 28.52
N ALA A 710 11.95 15.66 27.84
CA ALA A 710 11.91 15.57 26.38
C ALA A 710 10.50 15.23 25.88
N VAL A 711 9.85 14.24 26.50
CA VAL A 711 8.46 13.87 26.19
C VAL A 711 7.50 15.03 26.45
N SER A 712 7.68 15.76 27.56
CA SER A 712 6.83 16.90 27.94
C SER A 712 6.95 18.05 26.94
N VAL A 713 8.16 18.35 26.46
CA VAL A 713 8.38 19.39 25.44
C VAL A 713 7.83 18.94 24.07
N LEU A 714 8.02 17.68 23.69
CA LEU A 714 7.56 17.19 22.38
C LEU A 714 6.04 17.01 22.31
N LEU A 715 5.39 16.67 23.42
CA LEU A 715 3.93 16.49 23.51
C LEU A 715 3.19 17.70 24.10
N ASN A 716 3.90 18.78 24.43
CA ASN A 716 3.36 19.98 25.07
C ASN A 716 2.59 19.68 26.37
N PHE A 717 3.15 18.88 27.26
CA PHE A 717 2.56 18.64 28.57
C PHE A 717 2.57 19.91 29.43
N SER A 718 1.49 20.10 30.16
CA SER A 718 1.42 21.05 31.27
C SER A 718 2.34 20.63 32.41
N GLN A 719 2.66 21.58 33.30
CA GLN A 719 3.51 21.29 34.45
C GLN A 719 2.89 20.23 35.36
N GLU A 720 1.55 20.20 35.43
CA GLU A 720 0.77 19.20 36.16
C GLU A 720 0.90 17.80 35.54
N GLU A 721 0.81 17.69 34.21
CA GLU A 721 0.97 16.42 33.48
C GLU A 721 2.41 15.89 33.56
N GLU A 722 3.42 16.76 33.45
CA GLU A 722 4.82 16.41 33.66
C GLU A 722 5.05 15.87 35.08
N ASN A 723 4.50 16.55 36.10
CA ASN A 723 4.62 16.13 37.49
C ASN A 723 3.89 14.80 37.76
N MET A 724 2.75 14.56 37.13
CA MET A 724 2.04 13.27 37.23
C MET A 724 2.89 12.10 36.72
N LEU A 725 3.59 12.29 35.60
CA LEU A 725 4.52 11.30 35.06
C LEU A 725 5.72 11.07 35.98
N LYS A 726 6.27 12.13 36.59
CA LYS A 726 7.35 12.03 37.60
C LYS A 726 6.89 11.24 38.82
N GLU A 727 5.76 11.61 39.42
CA GLU A 727 5.19 10.93 40.59
C GLU A 727 4.88 9.45 40.30
N THR A 728 4.37 9.15 39.10
CA THR A 728 4.06 7.77 38.69
C THR A 728 5.32 6.93 38.52
N LEU A 729 6.39 7.53 37.98
CA LEU A 729 7.66 6.85 37.79
C LEU A 729 8.43 6.69 39.11
N GLU A 730 8.39 7.69 40.00
CA GLU A 730 8.92 7.62 41.36
C GLU A 730 8.19 6.56 42.20
N TYR A 731 6.86 6.46 42.07
CA TYR A 731 6.10 5.37 42.67
C TYR A 731 6.56 4.00 42.16
N LYS A 732 6.80 3.83 40.85
CA LYS A 732 7.31 2.56 40.29
C LYS A 732 8.71 2.20 40.78
N MET A 733 9.54 3.19 41.12
CA MET A 733 10.88 2.99 41.70
C MET A 733 10.86 2.81 43.22
N SER A 734 9.80 3.24 43.90
CA SER A 734 9.70 3.22 45.36
C SER A 734 8.98 1.97 45.85
N TRP A 735 9.59 1.25 46.79
CA TRP A 735 9.00 0.03 47.38
C TRP A 735 7.81 0.32 48.31
N PHE A 736 7.68 1.55 48.82
CA PHE A 736 6.73 1.92 49.88
C PHE A 736 5.75 3.05 49.52
N GLY A 737 5.75 3.50 48.26
CA GLY A 737 4.83 4.55 47.81
C GLY A 737 3.39 4.07 47.66
N SER A 738 2.42 4.97 47.75
CA SER A 738 1.03 4.74 47.31
C SER A 738 0.86 5.28 45.88
N LYS A 739 0.05 4.59 45.05
CA LYS A 739 -0.14 4.97 43.64
C LYS A 739 -0.68 6.41 43.55
N PRO A 740 -0.04 7.33 42.80
CA PRO A 740 -0.49 8.72 42.70
C PRO A 740 -1.88 8.79 42.05
N ALA A 741 -2.75 9.63 42.63
CA ALA A 741 -4.11 9.83 42.13
C ALA A 741 -4.12 10.86 40.99
N PRO A 742 -4.80 10.59 39.85
CA PRO A 742 -4.83 11.52 38.73
C PRO A 742 -5.58 12.79 39.13
N LYS A 743 -4.85 13.90 39.33
CA LYS A 743 -5.42 15.22 39.57
C LYS A 743 -5.55 15.96 38.24
N GLY A 744 -6.76 16.01 37.69
CA GLY A 744 -7.18 16.98 36.66
C GLY A 744 -6.80 16.66 35.20
N SER A 745 -7.79 16.85 34.31
CA SER A 745 -7.76 16.85 32.83
C SER A 745 -7.66 15.53 32.05
N ILE A 746 -7.03 14.46 32.55
CA ILE A 746 -7.04 13.17 31.82
C ILE A 746 -8.34 12.42 32.11
N ARG A 747 -9.41 12.74 31.37
CA ARG A 747 -10.63 11.92 31.32
C ARG A 747 -10.25 10.57 30.71
N PRO A 748 -10.47 9.42 31.37
CA PRO A 748 -10.22 8.13 30.75
C PRO A 748 -11.28 7.93 29.66
N SER A 749 -10.90 8.18 28.40
CA SER A 749 -11.65 7.65 27.28
C SER A 749 -11.46 6.13 27.32
N ILE A 750 -12.57 5.42 27.57
CA ILE A 750 -12.70 3.97 27.72
C ILE A 750 -12.44 3.45 29.16
N SER A 751 -13.41 3.68 30.04
CA SER A 751 -13.73 2.71 31.10
C SER A 751 -15.24 2.62 31.26
N SER A 752 -15.84 1.54 30.73
CA SER A 752 -17.14 1.07 31.25
C SER A 752 -16.98 0.75 32.74
N PRO A 753 -17.98 1.08 33.58
CA PRO A 753 -17.93 0.76 35.00
C PRO A 753 -17.99 -0.76 35.20
N ARG A 754 -17.05 -1.30 35.99
CA ARG A 754 -17.18 -2.65 36.54
C ARG A 754 -18.42 -2.68 37.43
N ILE A 755 -19.37 -3.52 37.07
CA ILE A 755 -20.45 -3.95 37.97
C ILE A 755 -19.88 -5.07 38.86
N PRO A 756 -20.12 -5.06 40.18
CA PRO A 756 -19.75 -6.15 41.08
C PRO A 756 -20.87 -7.20 41.16
N TRP A 757 -20.54 -8.48 40.95
CA TRP A 757 -21.39 -9.66 41.22
C TRP A 757 -20.44 -10.69 41.88
N SER A 758 -20.66 -11.20 43.11
CA SER A 758 -21.73 -12.12 43.57
C SER A 758 -21.94 -13.30 42.65
#